data_AF-A0A524RRH5-F1
#
_entry.id   AF-A0A524RRH5-F1
#
_cell.length_a   1.000
_cell.length_b   1.000
_cell.length_c   1.000
_cell.angle_alpha   90.00
_cell.angle_beta   90.00
_cell.angle_gamma   90.00
#
_symmetry.space_group_name_H-M   'P 1'
#
loop_
_entity.id
_entity.type
_entity.pdbx_description
1 polymer ?
#
loop_
_entity_poly.entity_id
_entity_poly.type
_entity_poly.pdbx_seq_one_letter_code
_entity_poly.pdbx_strand_id
1 'polypeptide(L)'
;MALPGISNANEFYAAHYLESVLSGDIKKVRERWLEQARAEQDADPLAEVTTPEQRFKALRTHWRKLREAERGITGPQADPGERLHLQRDRFFQPLLDALGYAYDARAEPVFVRGETYQVPLLAEERNARGEECFNPSDEATDPLALAIATTWGCQIHDPSLGMVLPDDSWETLISERVFGQETPPRWLLAVSRDQLLLIDRQKWAASRLLRFHLDTVLGENNPDALLAAATLLHRQHTCPPEGGTALLDELDENSHNHAYAVSSDLKYALRRSIELLGNEAIAWLKQQREAVYRGNTDAEQLTLECLRYMYRLLFLFYIESRPDLGYAPMGSDVYRLGYSLESLRDMDSAELGNEEDKEGTYISDSLDRLFQLIWQGYPKRSDETAQSLPISGENDPFHDSFRLTPLKAHLFDPERMPLLTRVRFRNVVMREIIELMSLTGKQRGRRRGRVSYAQLGINQLGAVYEALLSFRGFFAEEDLYEVHKVQKAAKTGRAAAADDDDDDGNDKEARPPAKATGQAHDALEVGYFVNGERLNAYKAEEIVADPGTGKPKCHPKGSFIYRLAGRDRQTSASYYTPESLSRCLVTYSLKELLAGKTAAEILALKVCEPAMGSAAFLNEVVNQLAEAYLARRQQETGKAIAHGQFAGELQKVKMRLADQNVHGVDLNPVAVELAEVSVWLNSIFAPEQGRAFIPWFNQQLLCGNSLIGARRQIYRVDQLPTGAKRKARPGRLWHKHGPEELAWNAALPNDGIFHFLLPDPGMAAYTDKVVRQLEPDAID
;
A
#
# COMPACT_ATOMS: atom_id res chain seq x y z
N MET A 1 8.55 17.04 6.66
CA MET A 1 8.95 17.65 7.94
C MET A 1 7.91 17.12 8.91
N ALA A 2 8.25 16.14 9.75
CA ALA A 2 7.26 15.45 10.58
C ALA A 2 6.50 16.47 11.45
N LEU A 3 5.19 16.28 11.65
CA LEU A 3 4.36 17.10 12.54
C LEU A 3 4.46 16.52 13.96
N PRO A 4 5.38 17.01 14.82
CA PRO A 4 5.60 16.41 16.14
C PRO A 4 4.34 16.49 17.00
N GLY A 5 4.02 15.38 17.66
CA GLY A 5 2.86 15.28 18.54
C GLY A 5 1.54 15.02 17.83
N ILE A 6 1.51 14.83 16.51
CA ILE A 6 0.31 14.41 15.77
C ILE A 6 0.52 12.99 15.24
N SER A 7 -0.31 12.05 15.71
CA SER A 7 -0.23 10.62 15.39
C SER A 7 -1.39 10.21 14.48
N ASN A 8 -1.06 9.55 13.37
CA ASN A 8 -2.00 9.07 12.36
C ASN A 8 -2.43 7.61 12.64
N ALA A 9 -3.30 7.40 13.62
CA ALA A 9 -3.65 6.05 14.06
C ALA A 9 -4.42 5.28 12.96
N ASN A 10 -3.90 4.10 12.59
CA ASN A 10 -4.46 3.19 11.59
C ASN A 10 -4.74 3.85 10.22
N GLU A 11 -3.95 4.85 9.83
CA GLU A 11 -4.04 5.58 8.55
C GLU A 11 -5.35 6.37 8.36
N PHE A 12 -5.59 7.36 9.23
CA PHE A 12 -6.69 8.31 9.04
C PHE A 12 -6.55 9.09 7.71
N TYR A 13 -5.34 9.53 7.39
CA TYR A 13 -4.90 9.98 6.06
C TYR A 13 -3.76 9.09 5.56
N ALA A 14 -3.40 9.17 4.28
CA ALA A 14 -2.17 8.55 3.80
C ALA A 14 -0.96 9.14 4.56
N ALA A 15 -0.06 8.30 5.08
CA ALA A 15 1.05 8.75 5.94
C ALA A 15 1.94 9.83 5.28
N HIS A 16 2.17 9.74 3.96
CA HIS A 16 2.94 10.74 3.20
C HIS A 16 2.27 12.10 3.20
N TYR A 17 0.95 12.08 3.08
CA TYR A 17 0.19 13.30 3.03
C TYR A 17 0.39 14.10 4.31
N LEU A 18 0.24 13.46 5.47
CA LEU A 18 0.34 14.12 6.77
C LEU A 18 1.75 14.71 7.03
N GLU A 19 2.82 13.99 6.68
CA GLU A 19 4.19 14.41 7.02
C GLU A 19 4.84 15.41 6.06
N SER A 20 4.36 15.49 4.82
CA SER A 20 5.10 16.19 3.76
C SER A 20 4.25 17.10 2.87
N VAL A 21 2.96 16.84 2.77
CA VAL A 21 2.05 17.58 1.87
C VAL A 21 1.10 18.47 2.65
N LEU A 22 0.53 17.97 3.75
CA LEU A 22 -0.50 18.65 4.53
C LEU A 22 -0.05 20.06 4.92
N SER A 23 1.20 20.23 5.39
CA SER A 23 1.76 21.54 5.75
C SER A 23 1.75 22.54 4.59
N GLY A 24 1.79 22.07 3.34
CA GLY A 24 1.61 22.89 2.14
C GLY A 24 0.16 23.29 1.91
N ASP A 25 -0.77 22.35 2.07
CA ASP A 25 -2.20 22.58 1.83
C ASP A 25 -2.82 23.49 2.89
N ILE A 26 -2.43 23.33 4.16
CA ILE A 26 -2.95 24.15 5.27
C ILE A 26 -2.31 25.55 5.33
N LYS A 27 -1.25 25.84 4.56
CA LYS A 27 -0.70 27.22 4.49
C LYS A 27 -1.73 28.21 3.95
N LYS A 28 -2.56 27.77 3.00
CA LYS A 28 -3.67 28.59 2.49
C LYS A 28 -4.69 28.91 3.57
N VAL A 29 -4.87 28.02 4.56
CA VAL A 29 -5.75 28.26 5.71
C VAL A 29 -5.18 29.37 6.59
N ARG A 30 -3.87 29.33 6.88
CA ARG A 30 -3.18 30.41 7.63
C ARG A 30 -3.34 31.75 6.92
N GLU A 31 -3.16 31.80 5.60
CA GLU A 31 -3.34 33.01 4.80
C GLU A 31 -4.77 33.56 4.91
N ARG A 32 -5.79 32.70 4.75
CA ARG A 32 -7.21 33.09 4.92
C ARG A 32 -7.49 33.65 6.32
N TRP A 33 -6.99 33.01 7.38
CA TRP A 33 -7.16 33.49 8.74
C TRP A 33 -6.51 34.85 8.97
N LEU A 34 -5.31 35.09 8.41
CA LEU A 34 -4.64 36.38 8.49
C LEU A 34 -5.38 37.47 7.71
N GLU A 35 -5.96 37.14 6.55
CA GLU A 35 -6.80 38.05 5.77
C GLU A 35 -8.08 38.42 6.51
N GLN A 36 -8.77 37.43 7.09
CA GLN A 36 -9.96 37.66 7.92
C GLN A 36 -9.63 38.54 9.13
N ALA A 37 -8.53 38.24 9.83
CA ALA A 37 -8.11 39.02 10.98
C ALA A 37 -7.78 40.48 10.62
N ARG A 38 -7.15 40.72 9.46
CA ARG A 38 -6.90 42.08 8.95
C ARG A 38 -8.20 42.80 8.60
N ALA A 39 -9.14 42.13 7.95
CA ALA A 39 -10.43 42.71 7.60
C ALA A 39 -11.25 43.10 8.84
N GLU A 40 -11.22 42.27 9.90
CA GLU A 40 -11.84 42.59 11.19
C GLU A 40 -11.15 43.77 11.88
N GLN A 41 -9.82 43.82 11.85
CA GLN A 41 -9.04 44.92 12.43
C GLN A 41 -9.23 46.25 11.67
N ASP A 42 -9.40 46.19 10.36
CA ASP A 42 -9.73 47.36 9.54
C ASP A 42 -11.17 47.87 9.82
N ALA A 43 -12.08 46.97 10.18
CA ALA A 43 -13.45 47.32 10.55
C ALA A 43 -13.57 47.90 11.97
N ASP A 44 -12.79 47.39 12.92
CA ASP A 44 -12.67 47.93 14.28
C ASP A 44 -11.19 48.01 14.73
N PRO A 45 -10.55 49.18 14.58
CA PRO A 45 -9.14 49.37 14.95
C PRO A 45 -8.82 49.18 16.44
N LEU A 46 -9.84 49.15 17.31
CA LEU A 46 -9.68 48.94 18.75
C LEU A 46 -9.90 47.47 19.17
N ALA A 47 -10.37 46.60 18.27
CA ALA A 47 -10.59 45.19 18.55
C ALA A 47 -9.26 44.41 18.60
N GLU A 48 -9.08 43.59 19.64
CA GLU A 48 -7.95 42.67 19.75
C GLU A 48 -8.23 41.42 18.90
N VAL A 49 -7.89 41.50 17.61
CA VAL A 49 -8.15 40.41 16.67
C VAL A 49 -7.03 39.36 16.72
N THR A 50 -7.40 38.12 17.03
CA THR A 50 -6.49 36.98 17.07
C THR A 50 -6.99 35.86 16.17
N THR A 51 -6.07 35.31 15.37
CA THR A 51 -6.37 34.16 14.50
C THR A 51 -6.56 32.87 15.31
N PRO A 52 -7.31 31.87 14.81
CA PRO A 52 -7.43 30.58 15.48
C PRO A 52 -6.10 29.90 15.78
N GLU A 53 -5.10 30.00 14.88
CA GLU A 53 -3.73 29.51 15.15
C GLU A 53 -3.11 30.18 16.38
N GLN A 54 -3.24 31.51 16.50
CA GLN A 54 -2.72 32.26 17.65
C GLN A 54 -3.45 31.92 18.95
N ARG A 55 -4.78 31.75 18.90
CA ARG A 55 -5.59 31.32 20.05
C ARG A 55 -5.19 29.93 20.52
N PHE A 56 -5.04 28.98 19.58
CA PHE A 56 -4.59 27.63 19.90
C PHE A 56 -3.18 27.64 20.51
N LYS A 57 -2.25 28.44 19.96
CA LYS A 57 -0.91 28.62 20.53
C LYS A 57 -0.94 29.21 21.95
N ALA A 58 -1.87 30.11 22.25
CA ALA A 58 -2.02 30.71 23.57
C ALA A 58 -2.41 29.69 24.66
N LEU A 59 -3.00 28.54 24.26
CA LEU A 59 -3.33 27.45 25.17
C LEU A 59 -2.13 26.87 25.92
N ARG A 60 -0.89 27.09 25.43
CA ARG A 60 0.32 26.69 26.17
C ARG A 60 0.35 27.25 27.59
N THR A 61 -0.11 28.49 27.77
CA THR A 61 -0.15 29.12 29.10
C THR A 61 -1.22 28.48 29.98
N HIS A 62 -2.39 28.18 29.42
CA HIS A 62 -3.48 27.48 30.11
C HIS A 62 -3.08 26.07 30.54
N TRP A 63 -2.47 25.33 29.62
CA TRP A 63 -1.97 23.98 29.84
C TRP A 63 -0.88 23.90 30.91
N ARG A 64 0.07 24.84 30.93
CA ARG A 64 1.08 24.94 32.00
C ARG A 64 0.46 25.25 33.36
N LYS A 65 -0.48 26.21 33.40
CA LYS A 65 -1.18 26.56 34.65
C LYS A 65 -1.99 25.39 35.19
N LEU A 66 -2.63 24.60 34.33
CA LEU A 66 -3.31 23.36 34.73
C LEU A 66 -2.31 22.38 35.38
N ARG A 67 -1.20 22.08 34.71
CA ARG A 67 -0.17 21.16 35.23
C ARG A 67 0.45 21.65 36.54
N GLU A 68 0.61 22.96 36.72
CA GLU A 68 1.06 23.55 37.98
C GLU A 68 0.02 23.40 39.10
N ALA A 69 -1.27 23.63 38.80
CA ALA A 69 -2.36 23.48 39.76
C ALA A 69 -2.53 22.01 40.20
N GLU A 70 -2.42 21.07 39.27
CA GLU A 70 -2.57 19.63 39.56
C GLU A 70 -1.44 19.07 40.43
N ARG A 71 -0.24 19.67 40.44
CA ARG A 71 0.85 19.25 41.36
C ARG A 71 0.45 19.32 42.83
N GLY A 72 -0.47 20.22 43.19
CA GLY A 72 -1.00 20.36 44.54
C GLY A 72 -2.02 19.29 44.93
N ILE A 73 -2.49 18.48 43.98
CA ILE A 73 -3.60 17.51 44.13
C ILE A 73 -3.05 16.08 43.94
N THR A 74 -1.88 15.81 44.53
CA THR A 74 -1.19 14.52 44.43
C THR A 74 -1.31 13.72 45.74
N GLY A 75 -1.62 12.42 45.64
CA GLY A 75 -1.68 11.50 46.77
C GLY A 75 -3.02 10.77 46.96
N PRO A 76 -3.14 9.85 47.94
CA PRO A 76 -4.32 9.00 48.15
C PRO A 76 -5.59 9.74 48.61
N GLN A 77 -5.49 11.04 48.91
CA GLN A 77 -6.59 11.91 49.32
C GLN A 77 -7.02 12.92 48.25
N ALA A 78 -6.45 12.84 47.04
CA ALA A 78 -6.82 13.71 45.92
C ALA A 78 -8.29 13.50 45.54
N ASP A 79 -9.11 14.56 45.62
CA ASP A 79 -10.50 14.53 45.17
C ASP A 79 -10.55 14.53 43.63
N PRO A 80 -11.03 13.46 42.97
CA PRO A 80 -11.18 13.42 41.52
C PRO A 80 -12.09 14.53 40.98
N GLY A 81 -13.08 14.99 41.76
CA GLY A 81 -14.00 16.05 41.38
C GLY A 81 -13.30 17.42 41.28
N GLU A 82 -12.44 17.74 42.25
CA GLU A 82 -11.62 18.96 42.24
C GLU A 82 -10.69 19.00 41.02
N ARG A 83 -10.05 17.88 40.70
CA ARG A 83 -9.17 17.76 39.53
C ARG A 83 -9.94 17.99 38.23
N LEU A 84 -11.11 17.37 38.08
CA LEU A 84 -11.96 17.54 36.90
C LEU A 84 -12.40 19.01 36.72
N HIS A 85 -12.80 19.68 37.81
CA HIS A 85 -13.20 21.08 37.76
C HIS A 85 -12.06 21.98 37.29
N LEU A 86 -10.83 21.73 37.77
CA LEU A 86 -9.64 22.44 37.30
C LEU A 86 -9.34 22.18 35.82
N GLN A 87 -9.48 20.95 35.34
CA GLN A 87 -9.29 20.63 33.92
C GLN A 87 -10.29 21.38 33.04
N ARG A 88 -11.56 21.42 33.44
CA ARG A 88 -12.63 22.14 32.74
C ARG A 88 -12.36 23.65 32.66
N ASP A 89 -12.18 24.28 33.82
CA ASP A 89 -12.07 25.73 33.93
C ASP A 89 -10.74 26.27 33.38
N ARG A 90 -9.64 25.56 33.66
CA ARG A 90 -8.29 26.05 33.31
C ARG A 90 -7.89 25.72 31.89
N PHE A 91 -8.45 24.66 31.29
CA PHE A 91 -8.00 24.17 29.99
C PHE A 91 -9.11 23.81 29.00
N PHE A 92 -10.12 22.99 29.33
CA PHE A 92 -11.10 22.54 28.34
C PHE A 92 -11.98 23.67 27.80
N GLN A 93 -12.45 24.58 28.65
CA GLN A 93 -13.20 25.74 28.20
C GLN A 93 -12.33 26.64 27.28
N PRO A 94 -11.13 27.10 27.69
CA PRO A 94 -10.23 27.85 26.79
C PRO A 94 -9.89 27.12 25.49
N LEU A 95 -9.73 25.78 25.54
CA LEU A 95 -9.44 24.94 24.37
C LEU A 95 -10.60 24.99 23.38
N LEU A 96 -11.84 24.78 23.84
CA LEU A 96 -13.02 24.81 22.98
C LEU A 96 -13.27 26.20 22.39
N ASP A 97 -13.08 27.26 23.20
CA ASP A 97 -13.15 28.65 22.74
C ASP A 97 -12.10 28.92 21.64
N ALA A 98 -10.87 28.44 21.80
CA ALA A 98 -9.80 28.58 20.81
C ALA A 98 -10.07 27.79 19.52
N LEU A 99 -10.81 26.68 19.61
CA LEU A 99 -11.21 25.84 18.48
C LEU A 99 -12.56 26.28 17.85
N GLY A 100 -13.22 27.29 18.42
CA GLY A 100 -14.47 27.83 17.91
C GLY A 100 -15.72 27.01 18.23
N TYR A 101 -15.66 26.15 19.26
CA TYR A 101 -16.82 25.44 19.80
C TYR A 101 -17.37 26.18 21.03
N ALA A 102 -18.68 26.33 21.13
CA ALA A 102 -19.30 26.91 22.31
C ALA A 102 -19.26 25.92 23.49
N TYR A 103 -18.59 26.30 24.57
CA TYR A 103 -18.51 25.48 25.78
C TYR A 103 -19.88 25.42 26.49
N ASP A 104 -20.43 24.21 26.60
CA ASP A 104 -21.69 23.90 27.30
C ASP A 104 -21.60 22.50 27.91
N ALA A 105 -20.92 22.42 29.06
CA ALA A 105 -20.71 21.15 29.76
C ALA A 105 -22.00 20.63 30.41
N ARG A 106 -22.51 19.51 29.90
CA ARG A 106 -23.77 18.89 30.36
C ARG A 106 -23.77 17.37 30.19
N ALA A 107 -24.70 16.70 30.86
CA ALA A 107 -25.03 15.31 30.58
C ALA A 107 -26.08 15.26 29.46
N GLU A 108 -25.74 14.64 28.34
CA GLU A 108 -26.63 14.48 27.19
C GLU A 108 -27.30 13.09 27.23
N PRO A 109 -28.65 13.02 27.25
CA PRO A 109 -29.35 11.75 27.17
C PRO A 109 -29.30 11.19 25.74
N VAL A 110 -28.71 10.00 25.56
CA VAL A 110 -28.67 9.28 24.28
C VAL A 110 -29.55 8.05 24.35
N PHE A 111 -30.43 7.90 23.35
CA PHE A 111 -31.33 6.75 23.26
C PHE A 111 -30.75 5.69 22.33
N VAL A 112 -30.51 4.49 22.86
CA VAL A 112 -29.96 3.37 22.12
C VAL A 112 -30.69 2.09 22.50
N ARG A 113 -31.23 1.39 21.50
CA ARG A 113 -31.87 0.07 21.65
C ARG A 113 -32.97 -0.01 22.72
N GLY A 114 -33.73 1.06 22.93
CA GLY A 114 -34.82 1.07 23.92
C GLY A 114 -34.43 1.57 25.31
N GLU A 115 -33.15 1.88 25.52
CA GLU A 115 -32.62 2.38 26.79
C GLU A 115 -32.04 3.79 26.62
N THR A 116 -32.11 4.59 27.68
CA THR A 116 -31.52 5.94 27.73
C THR A 116 -30.25 5.90 28.57
N TYR A 117 -29.15 6.37 27.99
CA TYR A 117 -27.85 6.48 28.63
C TYR A 117 -27.44 7.94 28.75
N GLN A 118 -26.63 8.25 29.74
CA GLN A 118 -26.05 9.59 29.87
C GLN A 118 -24.66 9.61 29.24
N VAL A 119 -24.36 10.63 28.44
CA VAL A 119 -23.03 10.87 27.87
C VAL A 119 -22.57 12.29 28.24
N PRO A 120 -21.35 12.47 28.79
CA PRO A 120 -20.83 13.80 29.08
C PRO A 120 -20.46 14.51 27.79
N LEU A 121 -20.98 15.71 27.64
CA LEU A 121 -20.80 16.55 26.47
C LEU A 121 -20.20 17.88 26.92
N LEU A 122 -19.18 18.37 26.21
CA LEU A 122 -18.59 19.69 26.47
C LEU A 122 -19.10 20.75 25.50
N ALA A 123 -19.51 20.33 24.30
CA ALA A 123 -20.02 21.20 23.26
C ALA A 123 -20.87 20.41 22.27
N GLU A 124 -21.95 21.03 21.79
CA GLU A 124 -22.75 20.54 20.68
C GLU A 124 -22.86 21.58 19.58
N GLU A 125 -22.67 21.15 18.34
CA GLU A 125 -23.01 21.92 17.17
C GLU A 125 -24.00 21.09 16.35
N ARG A 126 -25.05 21.72 15.81
CA ARG A 126 -26.00 21.02 14.94
C ARG A 126 -25.29 20.70 13.63
N ASN A 127 -24.59 19.55 13.65
CA ASN A 127 -23.82 18.80 12.64
C ASN A 127 -22.48 18.19 13.18
N ALA A 128 -22.08 18.40 14.45
CA ALA A 128 -20.90 17.76 15.10
C ALA A 128 -20.95 17.76 16.66
N ARG A 129 -20.26 16.82 17.34
CA ARG A 129 -20.25 16.70 18.82
C ARG A 129 -18.83 16.69 19.43
N GLY A 130 -18.65 17.28 20.61
CA GLY A 130 -17.41 17.20 21.39
C GLY A 130 -17.62 16.44 22.70
N GLU A 131 -16.83 15.39 22.92
CA GLU A 131 -16.91 14.53 24.10
C GLU A 131 -15.73 14.75 25.06
N GLU A 132 -16.00 14.58 26.35
CA GLU A 132 -14.99 14.64 27.41
C GLU A 132 -14.36 13.26 27.61
N CYS A 133 -13.11 13.17 28.05
CA CYS A 133 -12.48 11.95 28.55
C CYS A 133 -11.73 12.26 29.85
N PHE A 134 -12.08 11.58 30.95
CA PHE A 134 -11.47 11.81 32.27
C PHE A 134 -10.62 10.62 32.72
N ASN A 135 -9.37 10.89 33.13
CA ASN A 135 -8.47 9.91 33.75
C ASN A 135 -8.34 10.17 35.26
N PRO A 136 -8.89 9.29 36.12
CA PRO A 136 -8.74 9.43 37.57
C PRO A 136 -7.32 9.08 38.05
N SER A 137 -6.60 8.25 37.29
CA SER A 137 -5.19 7.93 37.53
C SER A 137 -4.30 9.02 36.89
N ASP A 138 -3.20 9.39 37.55
CA ASP A 138 -2.26 10.38 37.01
C ASP A 138 -1.39 9.79 35.87
N GLU A 139 -1.62 8.53 35.50
CA GLU A 139 -0.83 7.78 34.52
C GLU A 139 -1.20 8.18 33.08
N ALA A 140 -0.21 8.37 32.22
CA ALA A 140 -0.40 8.66 30.81
C ALA A 140 -0.96 7.42 30.06
N THR A 141 -2.28 7.25 30.11
CA THR A 141 -3.02 6.14 29.52
C THR A 141 -3.82 6.61 28.29
N ASP A 142 -4.07 5.71 27.34
CA ASP A 142 -4.92 6.01 26.17
C ASP A 142 -6.34 6.40 26.62
N PRO A 143 -6.86 7.60 26.24
CA PRO A 143 -8.21 8.02 26.61
C PRO A 143 -9.29 6.99 26.27
N LEU A 144 -9.16 6.26 25.16
CA LEU A 144 -10.14 5.26 24.75
C LEU A 144 -10.22 4.04 25.68
N ALA A 145 -9.11 3.71 26.35
CA ALA A 145 -9.01 2.57 27.26
C ALA A 145 -9.37 2.92 28.71
N LEU A 146 -9.56 4.21 29.02
CA LEU A 146 -9.93 4.63 30.37
C LEU A 146 -11.34 4.11 30.70
N ALA A 147 -11.45 3.48 31.87
CA ALA A 147 -12.74 3.11 32.43
C ALA A 147 -13.50 4.37 32.85
N ILE A 148 -14.78 4.38 32.56
CA ILE A 148 -15.75 5.36 33.03
C ILE A 148 -15.85 5.19 34.54
N ALA A 149 -15.21 6.10 35.27
CA ALA A 149 -15.19 6.07 36.72
C ALA A 149 -16.61 6.27 37.28
N THR A 150 -16.99 5.51 38.31
CA THR A 150 -18.23 5.69 39.10
C THR A 150 -18.41 7.12 39.64
N THR A 151 -17.30 7.84 39.82
CA THR A 151 -17.27 9.28 40.15
C THR A 151 -17.69 10.19 38.99
N TRP A 152 -18.17 9.66 37.86
CA TRP A 152 -19.11 10.36 36.98
C TRP A 152 -20.25 11.03 37.74
N GLY A 153 -20.56 10.55 38.95
CA GLY A 153 -21.45 11.23 39.89
C GLY A 153 -21.12 12.69 40.23
N CYS A 154 -19.89 13.14 39.97
CA CYS A 154 -19.51 14.56 40.11
C CYS A 154 -19.92 15.42 38.91
N GLN A 155 -20.31 14.82 37.77
CA GLN A 155 -20.45 15.51 36.48
C GLN A 155 -21.81 16.18 36.26
N ILE A 156 -22.90 15.54 36.71
CA ILE A 156 -24.30 15.99 36.90
C ILE A 156 -25.06 14.69 37.21
N HIS A 157 -25.43 14.45 38.47
CA HIS A 157 -26.26 13.31 38.85
C HIS A 157 -27.74 13.67 38.65
N ASP A 158 -28.24 13.52 37.42
CA ASP A 158 -29.69 13.54 37.16
C ASP A 158 -30.15 12.15 36.73
N PRO A 159 -30.70 11.33 37.64
CA PRO A 159 -31.21 10.00 37.32
C PRO A 159 -32.32 10.00 36.25
N SER A 160 -32.95 11.15 35.98
CA SER A 160 -33.99 11.27 34.95
C SER A 160 -33.44 11.25 33.52
N LEU A 161 -32.15 11.51 33.33
CA LEU A 161 -31.51 11.56 32.00
C LEU A 161 -31.02 10.20 31.49
N GLY A 162 -31.18 9.12 32.27
CA GLY A 162 -30.81 7.76 31.86
C GLY A 162 -29.82 7.09 32.81
N MET A 163 -29.27 5.95 32.40
CA MET A 163 -28.28 5.22 33.21
C MET A 163 -26.84 5.64 32.89
N VAL A 164 -25.98 5.56 33.90
CA VAL A 164 -24.52 5.59 33.79
C VAL A 164 -24.04 4.18 34.08
N LEU A 165 -23.27 3.59 33.16
CA LEU A 165 -22.65 2.28 33.35
C LEU A 165 -21.20 2.48 33.80
N PRO A 166 -20.91 2.41 35.11
CA PRO A 166 -19.54 2.42 35.57
C PRO A 166 -18.80 1.18 35.07
N ASP A 167 -17.50 1.32 34.81
CA ASP A 167 -16.56 0.28 34.35
C ASP A 167 -16.50 0.05 32.82
N ASP A 168 -17.40 0.64 32.02
CA ASP A 168 -17.27 0.66 30.56
C ASP A 168 -16.08 1.55 30.11
N SER A 169 -15.41 1.22 29.02
CA SER A 169 -14.38 2.10 28.43
C SER A 169 -15.00 3.22 27.59
N TRP A 170 -14.27 4.32 27.39
CA TRP A 170 -14.69 5.37 26.43
C TRP A 170 -14.87 4.82 25.01
N GLU A 171 -14.05 3.85 24.60
CA GLU A 171 -14.22 3.16 23.32
C GLU A 171 -15.59 2.47 23.20
N THR A 172 -16.04 1.83 24.28
CA THR A 172 -17.35 1.16 24.36
C THR A 172 -18.48 2.17 24.31
N LEU A 173 -18.36 3.26 25.07
CA LEU A 173 -19.34 4.36 25.05
C LEU A 173 -19.47 4.97 23.65
N ILE A 174 -18.35 5.31 23.00
CA ILE A 174 -18.36 5.91 21.66
C ILE A 174 -18.99 4.94 20.65
N SER A 175 -18.57 3.68 20.67
CA SER A 175 -19.02 2.69 19.69
C SER A 175 -20.49 2.31 19.87
N GLU A 176 -20.91 2.02 21.10
CA GLU A 176 -22.23 1.47 21.34
C GLU A 176 -23.29 2.54 21.64
N ARG A 177 -22.91 3.66 22.27
CA ARG A 177 -23.87 4.67 22.76
C ARG A 177 -23.89 5.91 21.88
N VAL A 178 -22.73 6.36 21.42
CA VAL A 178 -22.64 7.58 20.60
C VAL A 178 -22.94 7.25 19.14
N PHE A 179 -22.18 6.31 18.56
CA PHE A 179 -22.40 5.87 17.19
C PHE A 179 -23.56 4.89 17.01
N GLY A 180 -24.10 4.36 18.11
CA GLY A 180 -25.29 3.51 18.14
C GLY A 180 -26.65 4.24 18.12
N GLN A 181 -26.65 5.58 18.18
CA GLN A 181 -27.88 6.39 18.08
C GLN A 181 -28.57 6.26 16.71
N GLU A 182 -29.84 6.63 16.63
CA GLU A 182 -30.55 6.71 15.34
C GLU A 182 -29.95 7.76 14.40
N THR A 183 -29.53 8.90 14.97
CA THR A 183 -28.86 9.99 14.26
C THR A 183 -27.50 10.31 14.90
N PRO A 184 -26.46 9.50 14.63
CA PRO A 184 -25.16 9.73 15.23
C PRO A 184 -24.42 10.92 14.62
N PRO A 185 -23.54 11.58 15.39
CA PRO A 185 -22.62 12.56 14.84
C PRO A 185 -21.67 11.92 13.82
N ARG A 186 -21.25 12.71 12.82
CA ARG A 186 -20.18 12.30 11.89
C ARG A 186 -18.81 12.44 12.55
N TRP A 187 -18.57 13.61 13.14
CA TRP A 187 -17.31 13.98 13.77
C TRP A 187 -17.46 13.98 15.28
N LEU A 188 -16.46 13.41 15.95
CA LEU A 188 -16.30 13.45 17.40
C LEU A 188 -14.91 13.99 17.74
N LEU A 189 -14.86 14.95 18.67
CA LEU A 189 -13.63 15.40 19.30
C LEU A 189 -13.62 14.91 20.74
N ALA A 190 -12.78 13.93 21.07
CA ALA A 190 -12.59 13.48 22.45
C ALA A 190 -11.46 14.28 23.10
N VAL A 191 -11.76 14.90 24.25
CA VAL A 191 -10.84 15.81 24.94
C VAL A 191 -10.37 15.18 26.25
N SER A 192 -9.07 15.00 26.41
CA SER A 192 -8.44 14.57 27.67
C SER A 192 -7.36 15.54 28.12
N ARG A 193 -6.80 15.33 29.32
CA ARG A 193 -5.72 16.16 29.89
C ARG A 193 -4.49 16.26 28.98
N ASP A 194 -4.05 15.13 28.44
CA ASP A 194 -2.78 15.04 27.70
C ASP A 194 -2.97 14.83 26.20
N GLN A 195 -4.18 14.48 25.75
CA GLN A 195 -4.44 14.10 24.38
C GLN A 195 -5.79 14.61 23.86
N LEU A 196 -5.84 14.98 22.58
CA LEU A 196 -7.08 15.19 21.83
C LEU A 196 -7.21 14.11 20.76
N LEU A 197 -8.42 13.58 20.56
CA LEU A 197 -8.72 12.60 19.52
C LEU A 197 -9.75 13.16 18.56
N LEU A 198 -9.42 13.23 17.28
CA LEU A 198 -10.34 13.56 16.21
C LEU A 198 -10.79 12.26 15.53
N ILE A 199 -12.09 11.99 15.60
CA ILE A 199 -12.70 10.75 15.17
C ILE A 199 -13.73 11.04 14.08
N ASP A 200 -13.61 10.34 12.96
CA ASP A 200 -14.63 10.26 11.91
C ASP A 200 -15.38 8.95 12.06
N ARG A 201 -16.71 9.01 12.20
CA ARG A 201 -17.58 7.84 12.23
C ARG A 201 -17.37 6.92 11.03
N GLN A 202 -17.12 7.49 9.84
CA GLN A 202 -16.93 6.71 8.61
C GLN A 202 -15.64 5.90 8.65
N LYS A 203 -14.65 6.33 9.43
CA LYS A 203 -13.34 5.68 9.55
C LYS A 203 -13.18 4.90 10.87
N TRP A 204 -14.15 5.02 11.79
CA TRP A 204 -14.13 4.40 13.12
C TRP A 204 -14.14 2.87 13.10
N ALA A 205 -14.89 2.25 12.18
CA ALA A 205 -14.97 0.79 12.09
C ALA A 205 -13.62 0.13 11.74
N ALA A 206 -12.74 0.86 11.07
CA ALA A 206 -11.36 0.48 10.78
C ALA A 206 -10.37 1.00 11.84
N SER A 207 -10.89 1.44 12.98
CA SER A 207 -10.14 2.04 14.10
C SER A 207 -9.25 3.20 13.64
N ARG A 208 -9.66 4.06 12.70
CA ARG A 208 -8.81 5.17 12.24
C ARG A 208 -9.16 6.47 12.97
N LEU A 209 -8.15 7.18 13.47
CA LEU A 209 -8.31 8.49 14.12
C LEU A 209 -7.02 9.32 14.05
N LEU A 210 -7.14 10.62 14.31
CA LEU A 210 -5.99 11.49 14.54
C LEU A 210 -5.85 11.76 16.04
N ARG A 211 -4.63 11.58 16.56
CA ARG A 211 -4.30 11.79 17.98
C ARG A 211 -3.31 12.92 18.12
N PHE A 212 -3.59 13.85 19.03
CA PHE A 212 -2.78 15.04 19.28
C PHE A 212 -2.23 14.96 20.71
N HIS A 213 -0.93 14.76 20.85
CA HIS A 213 -0.23 14.71 22.13
C HIS A 213 0.10 16.13 22.58
N LEU A 214 -0.64 16.63 23.57
CA LEU A 214 -0.58 18.03 24.00
C LEU A 214 0.78 18.41 24.60
N ASP A 215 1.43 17.50 25.34
CA ASP A 215 2.80 17.69 25.86
C ASP A 215 3.78 18.06 24.73
N THR A 216 3.69 17.39 23.58
CA THR A 216 4.57 17.62 22.43
C THR A 216 4.11 18.82 21.61
N VAL A 217 2.84 18.87 21.22
CA VAL A 217 2.28 19.93 20.34
C VAL A 217 2.42 21.31 20.98
N LEU A 218 2.06 21.45 22.27
CA LEU A 218 2.15 22.72 22.99
C LEU A 218 3.55 22.95 23.60
N GLY A 219 4.35 21.90 23.78
CA GLY A 219 5.69 21.96 24.38
C GLY A 219 6.77 22.43 23.41
N GLU A 220 6.86 21.84 22.22
CA GLU A 220 8.00 21.99 21.30
C GLU A 220 7.97 23.27 20.43
N ASN A 221 6.89 24.06 20.50
CA ASN A 221 6.70 25.31 19.73
C ASN A 221 6.99 25.15 18.22
N ASN A 222 6.64 23.99 17.65
CA ASN A 222 6.73 23.76 16.21
C ASN A 222 5.55 24.47 15.50
N PRO A 223 5.80 25.46 14.62
CA PRO A 223 4.74 26.27 14.02
C PRO A 223 3.86 25.47 13.04
N ASP A 224 4.40 24.45 12.39
CA ASP A 224 3.64 23.63 11.43
C ASP A 224 2.72 22.65 12.18
N ALA A 225 3.20 22.05 13.29
CA ALA A 225 2.36 21.21 14.15
C ALA A 225 1.23 21.99 14.83
N LEU A 226 1.52 23.21 15.30
CA LEU A 226 0.49 24.10 15.88
C LEU A 226 -0.56 24.51 14.85
N LEU A 227 -0.14 24.87 13.63
CA LEU A 227 -1.06 25.18 12.54
C LEU A 227 -1.89 23.95 12.16
N ALA A 228 -1.28 22.77 12.06
CA ALA A 228 -1.98 21.53 11.75
C ALA A 228 -3.03 21.18 12.82
N ALA A 229 -2.66 21.25 14.10
CA ALA A 229 -3.60 21.02 15.20
C ALA A 229 -4.75 22.03 15.20
N ALA A 230 -4.45 23.33 15.10
CA ALA A 230 -5.47 24.37 15.02
C ALA A 230 -6.36 24.19 13.78
N THR A 231 -5.80 23.79 12.63
CA THR A 231 -6.59 23.61 11.40
C THR A 231 -7.49 22.38 11.51
N LEU A 232 -6.93 21.22 11.84
CA LEU A 232 -7.67 19.95 11.82
C LEU A 232 -8.77 19.88 12.87
N LEU A 233 -8.61 20.56 14.01
CA LEU A 233 -9.54 20.49 15.14
C LEU A 233 -10.59 21.59 15.14
N HIS A 234 -10.37 22.70 14.43
CA HIS A 234 -11.24 23.87 14.50
C HIS A 234 -12.60 23.64 13.84
N ARG A 235 -13.68 24.12 14.48
CA ARG A 235 -15.08 23.91 14.09
C ARG A 235 -15.34 24.20 12.62
N GLN A 236 -14.79 25.30 12.10
CA GLN A 236 -15.03 25.72 10.71
C GLN A 236 -14.65 24.66 9.65
N HIS A 237 -13.77 23.72 10.00
CA HIS A 237 -13.25 22.72 9.08
C HIS A 237 -13.94 21.36 9.23
N THR A 238 -14.45 21.04 10.42
CA THR A 238 -15.25 19.83 10.68
C THR A 238 -16.73 20.06 10.37
N CYS A 239 -17.21 21.28 10.58
CA CYS A 239 -18.60 21.71 10.37
C CYS A 239 -18.65 23.15 9.82
N PRO A 240 -18.56 23.35 8.50
CA PRO A 240 -18.63 24.67 7.89
C PRO A 240 -20.00 25.33 8.12
N PRO A 241 -20.05 26.63 8.50
CA PRO A 241 -21.30 27.32 8.87
C PRO A 241 -22.32 27.44 7.73
N GLU A 242 -21.89 27.37 6.46
CA GLU A 242 -22.78 27.48 5.28
C GLU A 242 -23.20 26.12 4.69
N GLY A 243 -22.88 24.99 5.35
CA GLY A 243 -23.22 23.66 4.85
C GLY A 243 -22.40 23.20 3.64
N GLY A 244 -21.24 23.82 3.40
CA GLY A 244 -20.26 23.39 2.39
C GLY A 244 -19.51 22.11 2.79
N THR A 245 -18.70 21.60 1.85
CA THR A 245 -17.81 20.46 2.10
C THR A 245 -16.84 20.77 3.24
N ALA A 246 -16.68 19.84 4.18
CA ALA A 246 -15.72 19.98 5.27
C ALA A 246 -14.30 20.03 4.68
N LEU A 247 -13.43 20.92 5.17
CA LEU A 247 -12.04 20.97 4.70
C LEU A 247 -11.35 19.61 4.88
N LEU A 248 -11.70 18.86 5.93
CA LEU A 248 -11.16 17.52 6.17
C LEU A 248 -11.46 16.54 5.01
N ASP A 249 -12.60 16.71 4.32
CA ASP A 249 -12.94 15.90 3.15
C ASP A 249 -12.07 16.27 1.94
N GLU A 250 -11.85 17.57 1.71
CA GLU A 250 -10.93 18.05 0.67
C GLU A 250 -9.48 17.58 0.92
N LEU A 251 -9.04 17.59 2.18
CA LEU A 251 -7.73 17.09 2.57
C LEU A 251 -7.64 15.56 2.36
N ASP A 252 -8.73 14.81 2.56
CA ASP A 252 -8.79 13.37 2.29
C ASP A 252 -8.66 13.06 0.79
N GLU A 253 -9.36 13.81 -0.06
CA GLU A 253 -9.23 13.70 -1.53
C GLU A 253 -7.80 14.06 -1.99
N ASN A 254 -7.23 15.14 -1.46
CA ASN A 254 -5.84 15.53 -1.75
C ASN A 254 -4.85 14.45 -1.29
N SER A 255 -5.10 13.81 -0.15
CA SER A 255 -4.30 12.69 0.35
C SER A 255 -4.22 11.55 -0.67
N HIS A 256 -5.36 11.16 -1.24
CA HIS A 256 -5.44 10.12 -2.27
C HIS A 256 -4.73 10.54 -3.56
N ASN A 257 -4.96 11.77 -4.04
CA ASN A 257 -4.34 12.28 -5.27
C ASN A 257 -2.81 12.34 -5.18
N HIS A 258 -2.27 12.75 -4.03
CA HIS A 258 -0.83 12.80 -3.81
C HIS A 258 -0.18 11.42 -3.73
N ALA A 259 -0.85 10.43 -3.12
CA ALA A 259 -0.37 9.05 -3.11
C ALA A 259 -0.26 8.49 -4.54
N TYR A 260 -1.24 8.79 -5.39
CA TYR A 260 -1.23 8.37 -6.79
C TYR A 260 -0.09 9.01 -7.61
N ALA A 261 0.19 10.30 -7.40
CA ALA A 261 1.26 11.01 -8.12
C ALA A 261 2.65 10.41 -7.83
N VAL A 262 2.93 10.02 -6.58
CA VAL A 262 4.20 9.37 -6.20
C VAL A 262 4.34 8.00 -6.87
N SER A 263 3.25 7.23 -6.94
CA SER A 263 3.20 5.94 -7.67
C SER A 263 3.56 6.12 -9.15
N SER A 264 3.05 7.18 -9.79
CA SER A 264 3.38 7.50 -11.18
C SER A 264 4.87 7.80 -11.39
N ASP A 265 5.47 8.67 -10.57
CA ASP A 265 6.90 8.98 -10.64
C ASP A 265 7.76 7.71 -10.50
N LEU A 266 7.38 6.82 -9.60
CA LEU A 266 8.08 5.57 -9.35
C LEU A 266 8.01 4.61 -10.55
N LYS A 267 6.89 4.59 -11.30
CA LYS A 267 6.78 3.82 -12.56
C LYS A 267 7.79 4.27 -13.59
N TYR A 268 7.97 5.59 -13.79
CA TYR A 268 8.99 6.12 -14.70
C TYR A 268 10.40 5.74 -14.25
N ALA A 269 10.69 5.89 -12.96
CA ALA A 269 11.98 5.54 -12.38
C ALA A 269 12.31 4.07 -12.62
N LEU A 270 11.40 3.15 -12.31
CA LEU A 270 11.59 1.72 -12.53
C LEU A 270 11.78 1.35 -13.98
N ARG A 271 10.92 1.88 -14.87
CA ARG A 271 11.00 1.61 -16.30
C ARG A 271 12.34 2.06 -16.88
N ARG A 272 12.90 3.18 -16.41
CA ARG A 272 14.26 3.61 -16.77
C ARG A 272 15.33 2.73 -16.14
N SER A 273 15.22 2.39 -14.87
CA SER A 273 16.19 1.55 -14.16
C SER A 273 16.31 0.15 -14.76
N ILE A 274 15.21 -0.46 -15.21
CA ILE A 274 15.21 -1.75 -15.91
C ILE A 274 16.00 -1.67 -17.23
N GLU A 275 15.80 -0.59 -18.00
CA GLU A 275 16.53 -0.37 -19.25
C GLU A 275 18.03 -0.14 -18.98
N LEU A 276 18.38 0.61 -17.93
CA LEU A 276 19.77 0.81 -17.50
C LEU A 276 20.45 -0.50 -17.09
N LEU A 277 19.79 -1.31 -16.24
CA LEU A 277 20.28 -2.62 -15.82
C LEU A 277 20.51 -3.55 -17.01
N GLY A 278 19.53 -3.66 -17.91
CA GLY A 278 19.63 -4.54 -19.07
C GLY A 278 20.79 -4.15 -20.00
N ASN A 279 20.94 -2.86 -20.29
CA ASN A 279 22.03 -2.38 -21.14
C ASN A 279 23.41 -2.56 -20.49
N GLU A 280 23.54 -2.30 -19.19
CA GLU A 280 24.80 -2.48 -18.47
C GLU A 280 25.19 -3.96 -18.37
N ALA A 281 24.22 -4.85 -18.13
CA ALA A 281 24.45 -6.29 -18.14
C ALA A 281 24.98 -6.79 -19.50
N ILE A 282 24.42 -6.30 -20.61
CA ILE A 282 24.89 -6.65 -21.95
C ILE A 282 26.29 -6.11 -22.22
N ALA A 283 26.57 -4.87 -21.80
CA ALA A 283 27.89 -4.28 -21.95
C ALA A 283 28.96 -5.10 -21.20
N TRP A 284 28.67 -5.48 -19.96
CA TRP A 284 29.53 -6.32 -19.15
C TRP A 284 29.75 -7.72 -19.77
N LEU A 285 28.68 -8.38 -20.22
CA LEU A 285 28.74 -9.70 -20.86
C LEU A 285 29.56 -9.66 -22.16
N LYS A 286 29.46 -8.58 -22.94
CA LYS A 286 30.29 -8.35 -24.14
C LYS A 286 31.77 -8.23 -23.80
N GLN A 287 32.11 -7.56 -22.69
CA GLN A 287 33.48 -7.31 -22.27
C GLN A 287 34.18 -8.57 -21.73
N GLN A 288 33.47 -9.43 -21.01
CA GLN A 288 34.02 -10.62 -20.35
C GLN A 288 34.36 -11.80 -21.30
N ARG A 289 34.21 -11.61 -22.62
CA ARG A 289 34.53 -12.63 -23.65
C ARG A 289 33.91 -14.01 -23.39
N GLU A 290 32.75 -14.07 -22.73
CA GLU A 290 31.90 -15.24 -22.93
C GLU A 290 31.46 -15.22 -24.39
N ALA A 291 32.06 -16.13 -25.15
CA ALA A 291 31.67 -16.42 -26.50
C ALA A 291 30.15 -16.67 -26.52
N VAL A 292 29.37 -15.68 -26.98
CA VAL A 292 28.04 -15.73 -27.61
C VAL A 292 27.42 -14.32 -27.55
N TYR A 293 27.88 -13.40 -28.40
CA TYR A 293 26.93 -12.54 -29.12
C TYR A 293 26.58 -13.27 -30.43
N ARG A 294 26.03 -14.49 -30.30
CA ARG A 294 25.38 -15.24 -31.39
C ARG A 294 23.86 -15.00 -31.37
N GLY A 295 23.39 -13.90 -30.77
CA GLY A 295 21.95 -13.62 -30.64
C GLY A 295 21.19 -14.58 -29.73
N ASN A 296 21.85 -15.22 -28.75
CA ASN A 296 21.25 -16.26 -27.90
C ASN A 296 20.95 -15.80 -26.46
N THR A 297 21.21 -14.54 -26.11
CA THR A 297 20.68 -13.96 -24.86
C THR A 297 19.19 -13.76 -25.07
N ASP A 298 18.37 -14.37 -24.24
CA ASP A 298 16.92 -14.21 -24.30
C ASP A 298 16.51 -12.87 -23.70
N ALA A 299 15.85 -12.03 -24.50
CA ALA A 299 15.37 -10.73 -24.05
C ALA A 299 14.27 -10.87 -22.99
N GLU A 300 13.46 -11.93 -23.06
CA GLU A 300 12.41 -12.20 -22.09
C GLU A 300 13.03 -12.58 -20.73
N GLN A 301 14.02 -13.47 -20.75
CA GLN A 301 14.77 -13.82 -19.54
C GLN A 301 15.46 -12.59 -18.92
N LEU A 302 16.15 -11.78 -19.72
CA LEU A 302 16.81 -10.56 -19.22
C LEU A 302 15.79 -9.59 -18.62
N THR A 303 14.64 -9.40 -19.28
CA THR A 303 13.54 -8.58 -18.76
C THR A 303 13.11 -9.04 -17.37
N LEU A 304 12.90 -10.36 -17.22
CA LEU A 304 12.46 -10.96 -15.96
C LEU A 304 13.49 -10.78 -14.84
N GLU A 305 14.77 -11.00 -15.11
CA GLU A 305 15.81 -10.80 -14.11
C GLU A 305 15.98 -9.33 -13.72
N CYS A 306 15.89 -8.39 -14.67
CA CYS A 306 15.92 -6.96 -14.37
C CYS A 306 14.71 -6.53 -13.52
N LEU A 307 13.52 -7.06 -13.80
CA LEU A 307 12.33 -6.84 -12.97
C LEU A 307 12.55 -7.34 -11.54
N ARG A 308 12.99 -8.59 -11.37
CA ARG A 308 13.32 -9.17 -10.05
C ARG A 308 14.34 -8.32 -9.29
N TYR A 309 15.40 -7.86 -9.97
CA TYR A 309 16.41 -7.00 -9.37
C TYR A 309 15.81 -5.71 -8.82
N MET A 310 15.01 -5.01 -9.62
CA MET A 310 14.35 -3.78 -9.18
C MET A 310 13.33 -4.03 -8.06
N TYR A 311 12.65 -5.17 -8.08
CA TYR A 311 11.68 -5.53 -7.06
C TYR A 311 12.34 -5.84 -5.71
N ARG A 312 13.55 -6.44 -5.72
CA ARG A 312 14.37 -6.58 -4.50
C ARG A 312 14.70 -5.24 -3.88
N LEU A 313 15.09 -4.26 -4.70
CA LEU A 313 15.39 -2.90 -4.23
C LEU A 313 14.16 -2.22 -3.64
N LEU A 314 13.02 -2.28 -4.32
CA LEU A 314 11.76 -1.74 -3.82
C LEU A 314 11.34 -2.35 -2.49
N PHE A 315 11.39 -3.68 -2.40
CA PHE A 315 11.07 -4.40 -1.18
C PHE A 315 11.97 -3.96 -0.02
N LEU A 316 13.27 -3.80 -0.28
CA LEU A 316 14.22 -3.35 0.73
C LEU A 316 14.00 -1.91 1.15
N PHE A 317 13.76 -1.00 0.21
CA PHE A 317 13.40 0.37 0.55
C PHE A 317 12.15 0.40 1.44
N TYR A 318 11.16 -0.46 1.17
CA TYR A 318 9.96 -0.57 1.98
C TYR A 318 10.28 -1.04 3.40
N ILE A 319 10.92 -2.21 3.58
CA ILE A 319 11.16 -2.76 4.93
C ILE A 319 12.17 -1.95 5.75
N GLU A 320 13.16 -1.30 5.12
CA GLU A 320 14.12 -0.43 5.82
C GLU A 320 13.49 0.89 6.26
N SER A 321 12.51 1.39 5.51
CA SER A 321 11.76 2.58 5.88
C SER A 321 10.73 2.33 7.01
N ARG A 322 10.42 1.06 7.29
CA ARG A 322 9.46 0.61 8.31
C ARG A 322 10.15 -0.26 9.37
N PRO A 323 10.98 0.32 10.25
CA PRO A 323 11.66 -0.43 11.31
C PRO A 323 10.69 -1.11 12.28
N ASP A 324 9.45 -0.61 12.39
CA ASP A 324 8.35 -1.21 13.15
C ASP A 324 7.99 -2.62 12.69
N LEU A 325 8.24 -2.97 11.42
CA LEU A 325 8.02 -4.31 10.90
C LEU A 325 9.06 -5.32 11.39
N GLY A 326 10.25 -4.88 11.84
CA GLY A 326 11.27 -5.78 12.38
C GLY A 326 11.93 -6.75 11.39
N TYR A 327 11.75 -6.57 10.07
CA TYR A 327 12.42 -7.39 9.03
C TYR A 327 13.82 -6.90 8.66
N ALA A 328 14.09 -5.60 8.82
CA ALA A 328 15.42 -5.01 8.67
C ALA A 328 15.91 -4.46 10.02
N PRO A 329 17.13 -4.80 10.49
CA PRO A 329 17.63 -4.39 11.80
C PRO A 329 18.17 -2.96 11.78
N MET A 330 17.31 -1.99 11.42
CA MET A 330 17.65 -0.57 11.27
C MET A 330 18.04 0.11 12.59
N GLY A 331 17.73 -0.50 13.74
CA GLY A 331 18.21 -0.05 15.04
C GLY A 331 19.69 -0.35 15.30
N SER A 332 20.34 -1.21 14.50
CA SER A 332 21.77 -1.47 14.58
C SER A 332 22.53 -0.55 13.64
N ASP A 333 23.43 0.27 14.19
CA ASP A 333 24.30 1.13 13.38
C ASP A 333 25.20 0.32 12.43
N VAL A 334 25.57 -0.91 12.81
CA VAL A 334 26.35 -1.81 11.96
C VAL A 334 25.60 -2.16 10.68
N TYR A 335 24.32 -2.53 10.79
CA TYR A 335 23.49 -2.79 9.60
C TYR A 335 23.22 -1.49 8.83
N ARG A 336 22.75 -0.46 9.55
CA ARG A 336 22.32 0.80 8.96
C ARG A 336 23.44 1.49 8.18
N LEU A 337 24.66 1.55 8.71
CA LEU A 337 25.77 2.23 8.04
C LEU A 337 26.55 1.32 7.10
N GLY A 338 26.60 0.01 7.37
CA GLY A 338 27.46 -0.92 6.64
C GLY A 338 26.80 -1.66 5.48
N TYR A 339 25.48 -1.85 5.51
CA TYR A 339 24.78 -2.74 4.57
C TYR A 339 23.49 -2.16 4.00
N SER A 340 22.78 -1.29 4.73
CA SER A 340 21.44 -0.85 4.33
C SER A 340 21.42 -0.11 2.99
N LEU A 341 20.30 -0.21 2.26
CA LEU A 341 20.08 0.65 1.10
C LEU A 341 20.07 2.12 1.51
N GLU A 342 19.54 2.45 2.68
CA GLU A 342 19.52 3.82 3.21
C GLU A 342 20.92 4.47 3.21
N SER A 343 21.97 3.72 3.57
CA SER A 343 23.36 4.20 3.48
C SER A 343 23.79 4.53 2.05
N LEU A 344 23.39 3.71 1.07
CA LEU A 344 23.71 3.93 -0.34
C LEU A 344 22.95 5.15 -0.89
N ARG A 345 21.74 5.42 -0.41
CA ARG A 345 20.99 6.64 -0.75
C ARG A 345 21.66 7.89 -0.20
N ASP A 346 22.24 7.82 0.99
CA ASP A 346 22.93 8.96 1.60
C ASP A 346 24.25 9.25 0.87
N MET A 347 24.94 8.21 0.39
CA MET A 347 26.15 8.34 -0.45
C MET A 347 25.88 9.02 -1.80
N ASP A 348 24.67 8.94 -2.36
CA ASP A 348 24.30 9.62 -3.62
C ASP A 348 24.45 11.15 -3.56
N SER A 349 24.40 11.74 -2.35
CA SER A 349 24.63 13.17 -2.17
C SER A 349 26.08 13.62 -2.42
N ALA A 350 27.04 12.69 -2.46
CA ALA A 350 28.43 12.96 -2.78
C ALA A 350 28.70 12.78 -4.28
N GLU A 351 29.47 13.68 -4.92
CA GLU A 351 29.89 13.50 -6.31
C GLU A 351 30.89 12.34 -6.42
N LEU A 352 30.67 11.40 -7.35
CA LEU A 352 31.69 10.42 -7.76
C LEU A 352 32.86 11.20 -8.37
N GLY A 353 33.91 11.39 -7.56
CA GLY A 353 34.95 12.39 -7.83
C GLY A 353 35.85 12.04 -9.01
N ASN A 354 36.34 10.80 -9.10
CA ASN A 354 37.28 10.37 -10.14
C ASN A 354 36.65 9.30 -11.09
N GLU A 355 37.26 9.08 -12.26
CA GLU A 355 36.76 8.10 -13.25
C GLU A 355 36.90 6.64 -12.78
N GLU A 356 37.87 6.35 -11.92
CA GLU A 356 38.06 5.01 -11.34
C GLU A 356 36.90 4.63 -10.41
N ASP A 357 36.40 5.59 -9.63
CA ASP A 357 35.23 5.46 -8.76
C ASP A 357 33.95 5.26 -9.58
N LYS A 358 33.84 5.87 -10.76
CA LYS A 358 32.68 5.72 -11.65
C LYS A 358 32.64 4.34 -12.31
N GLU A 359 33.80 3.85 -12.76
CA GLU A 359 33.93 2.56 -13.43
C GLU A 359 34.08 1.38 -12.44
N GLY A 360 34.31 1.64 -11.15
CA GLY A 360 34.32 0.63 -10.09
C GLY A 360 32.95 0.00 -9.82
N THR A 361 32.90 -1.03 -8.96
CA THR A 361 31.72 -1.89 -8.74
C THR A 361 31.21 -1.91 -7.29
N TYR A 362 31.72 -1.02 -6.43
CA TYR A 362 31.42 -1.00 -4.99
C TYR A 362 29.92 -1.06 -4.65
N ILE A 363 29.07 -0.30 -5.34
CA ILE A 363 27.62 -0.28 -5.08
C ILE A 363 27.03 -1.65 -5.45
N SER A 364 27.41 -2.21 -6.61
CA SER A 364 26.97 -3.55 -7.04
C SER A 364 27.38 -4.63 -6.04
N ASP A 365 28.65 -4.63 -5.62
CA ASP A 365 29.17 -5.62 -4.67
C ASP A 365 28.49 -5.49 -3.29
N SER A 366 28.16 -4.28 -2.86
CA SER A 366 27.44 -4.02 -1.60
C SER A 366 26.01 -4.57 -1.65
N LEU A 367 25.30 -4.36 -2.76
CA LEU A 367 23.96 -4.91 -2.97
C LEU A 367 23.96 -6.43 -3.03
N ASP A 368 24.94 -7.04 -3.70
CA ASP A 368 25.08 -8.50 -3.74
C ASP A 368 25.29 -9.07 -2.34
N ARG A 369 26.08 -8.40 -1.49
CA ARG A 369 26.25 -8.79 -0.08
C ARG A 369 24.96 -8.64 0.71
N LEU A 370 24.23 -7.54 0.53
CA LEU A 370 22.94 -7.32 1.17
C LEU A 370 21.93 -8.42 0.79
N PHE A 371 21.79 -8.73 -0.51
CA PHE A 371 20.91 -9.80 -0.99
C PHE A 371 21.29 -11.18 -0.42
N GLN A 372 22.59 -11.47 -0.33
CA GLN A 372 23.08 -12.71 0.31
C GLN A 372 22.74 -12.76 1.80
N LEU A 373 22.90 -11.64 2.53
CA LEU A 373 22.53 -11.56 3.94
C LEU A 373 21.04 -11.78 4.14
N ILE A 374 20.20 -11.17 3.33
CA ILE A 374 18.73 -11.35 3.38
C ILE A 374 18.37 -12.81 3.10
N TRP A 375 18.92 -13.41 2.05
CA TRP A 375 18.61 -14.79 1.67
C TRP A 375 19.10 -15.83 2.70
N GLN A 376 20.28 -15.62 3.29
CA GLN A 376 20.91 -16.57 4.20
C GLN A 376 20.57 -16.31 5.67
N GLY A 377 20.12 -15.11 6.00
CA GLY A 377 20.03 -14.62 7.37
C GLY A 377 21.41 -14.38 8.00
N TYR A 378 21.41 -13.74 9.16
CA TYR A 378 22.61 -13.50 9.96
C TYR A 378 22.32 -13.59 11.47
N PRO A 379 23.16 -14.28 12.27
CA PRO A 379 24.27 -15.14 11.86
C PRO A 379 23.76 -16.39 11.11
N LYS A 380 24.58 -16.92 10.19
CA LYS A 380 24.23 -18.12 9.41
C LYS A 380 24.11 -19.33 10.34
N ARG A 381 22.91 -19.87 10.49
CA ARG A 381 22.66 -21.08 11.30
C ARG A 381 22.68 -22.32 10.42
N SER A 382 23.23 -23.41 10.97
CA SER A 382 23.27 -24.72 10.31
C SER A 382 21.95 -25.49 10.36
N ASP A 383 21.02 -25.11 11.26
CA ASP A 383 19.74 -25.78 11.44
C ASP A 383 18.58 -24.98 10.82
N GLU A 384 17.93 -25.57 9.81
CA GLU A 384 16.77 -25.00 9.09
C GLU A 384 15.50 -24.90 9.96
N THR A 385 15.45 -25.61 11.10
CA THR A 385 14.29 -25.63 12.03
C THR A 385 14.26 -24.46 13.01
N ALA A 386 15.29 -23.61 13.03
CA ALA A 386 15.44 -22.53 14.00
C ALA A 386 15.05 -21.15 13.44
N GLN A 387 13.78 -20.98 13.03
CA GLN A 387 13.18 -19.67 12.74
C GLN A 387 13.05 -18.77 13.99
N SER A 388 13.46 -19.22 15.18
CA SER A 388 13.39 -18.46 16.43
C SER A 388 14.64 -17.67 16.76
N LEU A 389 14.50 -16.36 16.96
CA LEU A 389 15.48 -15.59 17.71
C LEU A 389 15.49 -16.06 19.19
N PRO A 390 16.63 -16.39 19.81
CA PRO A 390 16.71 -16.40 21.26
C PRO A 390 16.51 -14.97 21.76
N ILE A 391 15.67 -14.84 22.78
CA ILE A 391 15.40 -13.61 23.52
C ILE A 391 16.74 -12.96 23.87
N SER A 392 16.90 -11.68 23.54
CA SER A 392 18.04 -10.86 23.94
C SER A 392 18.18 -10.90 25.46
N GLY A 393 19.15 -11.67 25.95
CA GLY A 393 19.56 -11.70 27.36
C GLY A 393 20.91 -10.99 27.52
N GLU A 394 21.27 -10.66 28.76
CA GLU A 394 22.53 -9.95 29.10
C GLU A 394 23.82 -10.66 28.65
N ASN A 395 23.74 -11.94 28.25
CA ASN A 395 24.87 -12.73 27.73
C ASN A 395 24.81 -12.99 26.21
N ASP A 396 24.11 -12.16 25.44
CA ASP A 396 24.03 -12.30 23.98
C ASP A 396 25.37 -11.95 23.30
N PRO A 397 26.05 -12.89 22.60
CA PRO A 397 27.31 -12.62 21.90
C PRO A 397 27.18 -11.59 20.75
N PHE A 398 25.94 -11.22 20.38
CA PHE A 398 25.63 -10.29 19.30
C PHE A 398 25.10 -8.94 19.80
N HIS A 399 25.31 -8.60 21.08
CA HIS A 399 24.86 -7.34 21.68
C HIS A 399 25.32 -6.10 20.88
N ASP A 400 26.53 -6.13 20.31
CA ASP A 400 27.08 -5.04 19.49
C ASP A 400 27.00 -5.30 17.96
N SER A 401 26.19 -6.27 17.53
CA SER A 401 25.99 -6.65 16.13
C SER A 401 24.52 -6.52 15.73
N PHE A 402 24.11 -7.17 14.65
CA PHE A 402 22.71 -7.29 14.26
C PHE A 402 22.32 -8.75 14.05
N ARG A 403 21.02 -9.00 13.96
CA ARG A 403 20.46 -10.29 13.57
C ARG A 403 19.46 -10.07 12.44
N LEU A 404 19.43 -10.99 11.51
CA LEU A 404 18.57 -10.94 10.33
C LEU A 404 18.00 -12.34 10.09
N THR A 405 16.67 -12.45 10.06
CA THR A 405 16.00 -13.72 9.75
C THR A 405 16.14 -14.01 8.25
N PRO A 406 16.49 -15.24 7.85
CA PRO A 406 16.58 -15.60 6.43
C PRO A 406 15.23 -15.41 5.75
N LEU A 407 15.25 -14.70 4.62
CA LEU A 407 14.08 -14.43 3.82
C LEU A 407 14.04 -15.34 2.59
N LYS A 408 13.40 -16.50 2.73
CA LYS A 408 13.32 -17.56 1.70
C LYS A 408 12.19 -17.35 0.70
N ALA A 409 12.01 -16.12 0.22
CA ALA A 409 11.05 -15.80 -0.82
C ALA A 409 11.69 -15.93 -2.22
N HIS A 410 10.90 -16.31 -3.24
CA HIS A 410 11.37 -16.39 -4.63
C HIS A 410 12.04 -15.11 -5.11
N LEU A 411 11.56 -13.96 -4.64
CA LEU A 411 12.14 -12.66 -4.97
C LEU A 411 13.64 -12.60 -4.68
N PHE A 412 14.12 -13.18 -3.58
CA PHE A 412 15.52 -13.14 -3.14
C PHE A 412 16.32 -14.40 -3.50
N ASP A 413 15.70 -15.39 -4.14
CA ASP A 413 16.38 -16.61 -4.55
C ASP A 413 17.44 -16.33 -5.62
N PRO A 414 18.74 -16.61 -5.39
CA PRO A 414 19.78 -16.40 -6.36
C PRO A 414 19.64 -17.30 -7.60
N GLU A 415 19.03 -18.48 -7.49
CA GLU A 415 18.86 -19.40 -8.62
C GLU A 415 17.90 -18.87 -9.68
N ARG A 416 17.04 -17.90 -9.29
CA ARG A 416 16.10 -17.22 -10.20
C ARG A 416 16.73 -16.03 -10.95
N MET A 417 18.02 -15.72 -10.79
CA MET A 417 18.68 -14.68 -11.58
C MET A 417 20.04 -15.14 -12.15
N PRO A 418 20.06 -16.20 -12.98
CA PRO A 418 21.31 -16.79 -13.46
C PRO A 418 22.14 -15.85 -14.36
N LEU A 419 21.53 -14.88 -15.05
CA LEU A 419 22.26 -13.90 -15.85
C LEU A 419 22.83 -12.79 -14.97
N LEU A 420 21.98 -12.10 -14.19
CA LEU A 420 22.37 -10.89 -13.46
C LEU A 420 23.25 -11.17 -12.24
N THR A 421 23.16 -12.36 -11.62
CA THR A 421 24.02 -12.72 -10.47
C THR A 421 25.51 -12.74 -10.85
N ARG A 422 25.81 -12.88 -12.15
CA ARG A 422 27.18 -12.94 -12.69
C ARG A 422 27.71 -11.54 -13.03
N VAL A 423 26.82 -10.59 -13.29
CA VAL A 423 27.16 -9.24 -13.71
C VAL A 423 27.74 -8.45 -12.54
N ARG A 424 28.66 -7.53 -12.85
CA ARG A 424 29.10 -6.49 -11.93
C ARG A 424 28.81 -5.14 -12.56
N PHE A 425 27.86 -4.42 -11.99
CA PHE A 425 27.40 -3.14 -12.52
C PHE A 425 28.36 -2.03 -12.09
N ARG A 426 28.67 -1.12 -13.01
CA ARG A 426 29.49 0.05 -12.70
C ARG A 426 28.75 1.01 -11.75
N ASN A 427 29.51 1.66 -10.89
CA ASN A 427 29.02 2.62 -9.90
C ASN A 427 28.24 3.76 -10.55
N VAL A 428 28.65 4.25 -11.73
CA VAL A 428 27.94 5.30 -12.46
C VAL A 428 26.49 4.90 -12.77
N VAL A 429 26.26 3.65 -13.20
CA VAL A 429 24.92 3.15 -13.55
C VAL A 429 24.12 2.87 -12.28
N MET A 430 24.73 2.20 -11.29
CA MET A 430 24.05 1.86 -10.05
C MET A 430 23.66 3.10 -9.26
N ARG A 431 24.51 4.13 -9.24
CA ARG A 431 24.17 5.42 -8.63
C ARG A 431 22.97 6.06 -9.33
N GLU A 432 22.95 6.09 -10.65
CA GLU A 432 21.80 6.64 -11.39
C GLU A 432 20.50 5.88 -11.04
N ILE A 433 20.57 4.55 -10.91
CA ILE A 433 19.42 3.74 -10.48
C ILE A 433 19.01 4.10 -9.05
N ILE A 434 19.94 4.17 -8.10
CA ILE A 434 19.63 4.54 -6.70
C ILE A 434 19.06 5.96 -6.63
N GLU A 435 19.57 6.91 -7.41
CA GLU A 435 19.06 8.29 -7.49
C GLU A 435 17.63 8.33 -8.05
N LEU A 436 17.36 7.59 -9.14
CA LEU A 436 16.03 7.46 -9.73
C LEU A 436 15.02 6.90 -8.74
N MET A 437 15.43 5.90 -7.95
CA MET A 437 14.59 5.29 -6.93
C MET A 437 14.51 6.13 -5.65
N SER A 438 15.45 7.05 -5.42
CA SER A 438 15.51 7.81 -4.17
C SER A 438 14.84 9.17 -4.24
N LEU A 439 14.71 9.77 -5.42
CA LEU A 439 14.30 11.15 -5.60
C LEU A 439 13.11 11.28 -6.56
N THR A 440 12.13 12.08 -6.17
CA THR A 440 10.97 12.47 -6.99
C THR A 440 11.36 13.14 -8.31
N GLY A 441 10.42 13.16 -9.25
CA GLY A 441 10.60 13.74 -10.59
C GLY A 441 11.04 15.22 -10.55
N LYS A 442 11.78 15.64 -11.59
CA LYS A 442 12.22 17.05 -11.72
C LYS A 442 11.01 17.94 -12.05
N GLN A 443 10.45 18.61 -11.05
CA GLN A 443 9.45 19.67 -11.25
C GLN A 443 10.11 21.05 -11.38
N ARG A 444 9.62 21.85 -12.33
CA ARG A 444 10.20 23.17 -12.66
C ARG A 444 10.10 24.12 -11.46
N GLY A 445 11.24 24.53 -10.91
CA GLY A 445 11.32 25.48 -9.79
C GLY A 445 11.22 24.86 -8.38
N ARG A 446 11.14 23.53 -8.25
CA ARG A 446 11.10 22.84 -6.95
C ARG A 446 12.30 21.90 -6.81
N ARG A 447 12.92 21.87 -5.62
CA ARG A 447 13.99 20.91 -5.30
C ARG A 447 13.40 19.50 -5.28
N ARG A 448 14.10 18.52 -5.86
CA ARG A 448 13.68 17.11 -5.81
C ARG A 448 13.56 16.66 -4.36
N GLY A 449 12.39 16.16 -3.99
CA GLY A 449 12.15 15.55 -2.68
C GLY A 449 12.58 14.08 -2.68
N ARG A 450 12.97 13.58 -1.51
CA ARG A 450 13.28 12.15 -1.31
C ARG A 450 11.99 11.34 -1.30
N VAL A 451 11.96 10.22 -2.01
CA VAL A 451 10.84 9.27 -1.99
C VAL A 451 10.78 8.59 -0.62
N SER A 452 9.60 8.63 0.00
CA SER A 452 9.37 7.94 1.28
C SER A 452 8.63 6.63 1.03
N TYR A 453 9.35 5.52 1.20
CA TYR A 453 8.80 4.19 1.00
C TYR A 453 7.92 3.71 2.16
N ALA A 454 8.07 4.29 3.35
CA ALA A 454 7.25 3.96 4.52
C ALA A 454 5.78 4.34 4.30
N GLN A 455 5.55 5.28 3.39
CA GLN A 455 4.28 5.92 3.17
C GLN A 455 3.61 5.46 1.87
N LEU A 456 4.27 4.58 1.11
CA LEU A 456 3.65 3.88 0.00
C LEU A 456 2.78 2.77 0.60
N GLY A 457 1.46 2.97 0.55
CA GLY A 457 0.51 1.93 0.89
C GLY A 457 0.72 0.69 0.01
N ILE A 458 0.37 -0.49 0.52
CA ILE A 458 0.61 -1.76 -0.17
C ILE A 458 -0.02 -1.77 -1.57
N ASN A 459 -1.22 -1.19 -1.69
CA ASN A 459 -1.93 -1.07 -2.97
C ASN A 459 -1.17 -0.19 -3.98
N GLN A 460 -0.45 0.84 -3.52
CA GLN A 460 0.35 1.71 -4.39
C GLN A 460 1.58 0.99 -4.92
N LEU A 461 2.26 0.21 -4.08
CA LEU A 461 3.41 -0.58 -4.50
C LEU A 461 2.98 -1.70 -5.46
N GLY A 462 1.83 -2.34 -5.21
CA GLY A 462 1.15 -3.25 -6.13
C GLY A 462 0.87 -2.60 -7.50
N ALA A 463 0.28 -1.40 -7.52
CA ALA A 463 -0.01 -0.67 -8.77
C ALA A 463 1.24 -0.32 -9.58
N VAL A 464 2.39 -0.12 -8.91
CA VAL A 464 3.68 0.11 -9.57
C VAL A 464 4.19 -1.17 -10.21
N TYR A 465 4.11 -2.30 -9.50
CA TYR A 465 4.46 -3.63 -10.03
C TYR A 465 3.60 -4.01 -11.23
N GLU A 466 2.30 -3.80 -11.12
CA GLU A 466 1.29 -4.12 -12.14
C GLU A 466 1.49 -3.35 -13.43
N ALA A 467 1.78 -2.05 -13.33
CA ALA A 467 2.00 -1.23 -14.51
C ALA A 467 3.13 -1.77 -15.39
N LEU A 468 4.13 -2.42 -14.78
CA LEU A 468 5.30 -2.94 -15.48
C LEU A 468 5.04 -4.28 -16.17
N LEU A 469 3.97 -5.02 -15.83
CA LEU A 469 3.64 -6.30 -16.49
C LEU A 469 3.31 -6.14 -17.99
N SER A 470 2.83 -4.97 -18.39
CA SER A 470 2.52 -4.68 -19.80
C SER A 470 3.76 -4.29 -20.62
N PHE A 471 4.92 -4.11 -19.99
CA PHE A 471 6.16 -3.73 -20.66
C PHE A 471 6.95 -4.98 -21.04
N ARG A 472 7.64 -4.90 -22.18
CA ARG A 472 8.51 -5.96 -22.68
C ARG A 472 9.86 -5.38 -23.03
N GLY A 473 10.89 -6.16 -22.73
CA GLY A 473 12.25 -5.90 -23.18
C GLY A 473 12.53 -6.62 -24.49
N PHE A 474 13.16 -5.93 -25.42
CA PHE A 474 13.63 -6.51 -26.67
C PHE A 474 14.97 -5.89 -27.09
N PHE A 475 15.71 -6.57 -27.95
CA PHE A 475 16.96 -6.06 -28.49
C PHE A 475 16.74 -5.29 -29.79
N ALA A 476 17.40 -4.16 -29.93
CA ALA A 476 17.46 -3.44 -31.19
C ALA A 476 18.28 -4.23 -32.22
N GLU A 477 17.64 -4.73 -33.29
CA GLU A 477 18.34 -5.48 -34.35
C GLU A 477 19.17 -4.57 -35.28
N GLU A 478 18.79 -3.29 -35.34
CA GLU A 478 19.40 -2.19 -36.06
C GLU A 478 19.31 -0.90 -35.22
N ASP A 479 19.82 0.21 -35.74
CA ASP A 479 19.68 1.50 -35.07
C ASP A 479 18.22 1.97 -35.15
N LEU A 480 17.56 2.07 -34.00
CA LEU A 480 16.14 2.40 -33.88
C LEU A 480 15.93 3.80 -33.31
N TYR A 481 15.03 4.55 -33.93
CA TYR A 481 14.61 5.88 -33.49
C TYR A 481 13.19 5.83 -32.93
N GLU A 482 12.98 6.48 -31.79
CA GLU A 482 11.68 6.51 -31.11
C GLU A 482 10.77 7.60 -31.71
N VAL A 483 9.54 7.23 -32.07
CA VAL A 483 8.50 8.10 -32.63
C VAL A 483 7.19 7.91 -31.88
N HIS A 484 6.30 8.91 -31.94
CA HIS A 484 5.00 8.88 -31.30
C HIS A 484 3.90 9.40 -32.23
N LYS A 485 2.65 9.01 -31.97
CA LYS A 485 1.49 9.54 -32.71
C LYS A 485 1.16 10.94 -32.21
N VAL A 486 0.93 11.89 -33.12
CA VAL A 486 0.30 13.16 -32.74
C VAL A 486 -1.18 12.91 -32.46
N GLN A 487 -1.65 13.18 -31.25
CA GLN A 487 -3.08 13.22 -30.97
C GLN A 487 -3.68 14.40 -31.76
N LYS A 488 -4.51 14.11 -32.78
CA LYS A 488 -5.22 15.17 -33.52
C LYS A 488 -6.21 15.84 -32.56
N ALA A 489 -6.00 17.13 -32.29
CA ALA A 489 -6.99 17.95 -31.59
C ALA A 489 -8.36 17.82 -32.29
N ALA A 490 -9.37 17.36 -31.57
CA ALA A 490 -10.73 17.22 -32.07
C ALA A 490 -11.22 18.58 -32.58
N LYS A 491 -11.47 18.69 -33.90
CA LYS A 491 -12.06 19.88 -34.50
C LYS A 491 -13.52 19.98 -34.07
N THR A 492 -13.84 20.99 -33.28
CA THR A 492 -15.20 21.47 -33.06
C THR A 492 -15.70 22.17 -34.34
N GLY A 493 -16.74 21.62 -34.98
CA GLY A 493 -17.43 22.26 -36.11
C GLY A 493 -18.45 21.34 -36.79
N ARG A 494 -19.73 21.75 -36.75
CA ARG A 494 -20.94 21.02 -37.17
C ARG A 494 -21.08 20.72 -38.68
N ALA A 495 -21.88 19.67 -38.93
CA ALA A 495 -22.60 19.23 -40.15
C ALA A 495 -21.75 18.45 -41.18
N ALA A 496 -22.12 17.26 -41.67
CA ALA A 496 -23.41 16.57 -41.76
C ALA A 496 -23.25 15.02 -41.79
N ALA A 497 -24.37 14.33 -41.58
CA ALA A 497 -24.60 12.90 -41.36
C ALA A 497 -23.90 11.89 -42.29
N ALA A 498 -23.41 10.78 -41.70
CA ALA A 498 -23.84 9.39 -41.97
C ALA A 498 -23.08 8.41 -41.03
N ASP A 499 -23.84 7.49 -40.45
CA ASP A 499 -23.53 6.25 -39.70
C ASP A 499 -22.06 5.83 -39.49
N ASP A 500 -21.67 5.67 -38.22
CA ASP A 500 -21.17 4.40 -37.68
C ASP A 500 -21.09 4.46 -36.14
N ASP A 501 -21.64 3.43 -35.50
CA ASP A 501 -21.64 3.17 -34.07
C ASP A 501 -20.22 2.88 -33.56
N ASP A 502 -19.78 3.60 -32.52
CA ASP A 502 -18.95 3.06 -31.43
C ASP A 502 -18.89 4.10 -30.29
N ASP A 503 -19.46 3.73 -29.15
CA ASP A 503 -19.63 4.50 -27.92
C ASP A 503 -18.43 4.26 -26.99
N ASP A 504 -17.69 5.31 -26.64
CA ASP A 504 -16.75 5.29 -25.52
C ASP A 504 -16.78 6.65 -24.79
N GLY A 505 -17.12 6.59 -23.50
CA GLY A 505 -17.50 7.71 -22.64
C GLY A 505 -16.33 8.52 -22.09
N ASN A 506 -16.22 9.76 -22.60
CA ASN A 506 -15.86 11.05 -21.99
C ASN A 506 -15.18 11.13 -20.59
N ASP A 507 -14.00 11.77 -20.56
CA ASP A 507 -13.58 12.73 -19.52
C ASP A 507 -12.92 13.96 -20.20
N LYS A 508 -13.40 15.17 -19.90
CA LYS A 508 -12.93 16.44 -20.49
C LYS A 508 -12.57 17.44 -19.39
N GLU A 509 -11.30 17.81 -19.29
CA GLU A 509 -10.85 19.03 -18.62
C GLU A 509 -10.24 20.01 -19.62
N ALA A 510 -10.51 21.31 -19.44
CA ALA A 510 -10.16 22.39 -20.35
C ALA A 510 -8.75 22.96 -20.10
N ARG A 511 -7.98 23.27 -21.16
CA ARG A 511 -6.72 24.03 -21.09
C ARG A 511 -6.65 25.15 -22.17
N PRO A 512 -5.98 26.30 -21.90
CA PRO A 512 -5.93 27.47 -22.78
C PRO A 512 -4.88 27.34 -23.92
N PRO A 513 -4.85 28.27 -24.90
CA PRO A 513 -4.28 28.00 -26.23
C PRO A 513 -2.76 28.17 -26.35
N ALA A 514 -2.26 27.59 -27.44
CA ALA A 514 -0.92 27.09 -27.66
C ALA A 514 0.17 28.10 -28.06
N LYS A 515 1.43 27.73 -27.74
CA LYS A 515 2.64 28.07 -28.49
C LYS A 515 3.51 26.80 -28.63
N ALA A 516 4.14 26.64 -29.80
CA ALA A 516 4.99 25.52 -30.17
C ALA A 516 6.02 25.21 -29.08
N THR A 517 5.84 24.08 -28.39
CA THR A 517 6.79 23.54 -27.41
C THR A 517 6.69 22.03 -27.51
N GLY A 518 7.83 21.33 -27.61
CA GLY A 518 7.87 19.88 -27.61
C GLY A 518 7.07 19.35 -26.43
N GLN A 519 5.92 18.74 -26.71
CA GLN A 519 5.20 17.98 -25.70
C GLN A 519 6.17 16.90 -25.21
N ALA A 520 6.39 16.85 -23.90
CA ALA A 520 7.17 15.78 -23.30
C ALA A 520 6.47 14.47 -23.62
N HIS A 521 7.05 13.69 -24.52
CA HIS A 521 6.59 12.35 -24.82
C HIS A 521 6.53 11.55 -23.51
N ASP A 522 5.35 11.01 -23.22
CA ASP A 522 5.18 10.17 -22.05
C ASP A 522 5.89 8.83 -22.28
N ALA A 523 6.98 8.62 -21.54
CA ALA A 523 7.80 7.42 -21.62
C ALA A 523 7.08 6.13 -21.13
N LEU A 524 5.88 6.24 -20.57
CA LEU A 524 5.00 5.12 -20.20
C LEU A 524 3.96 4.79 -21.29
N GLU A 525 3.81 5.63 -22.32
CA GLU A 525 2.96 5.31 -23.48
C GLU A 525 3.60 4.27 -24.41
N VAL A 526 2.82 3.80 -25.39
CA VAL A 526 3.30 2.87 -26.42
C VAL A 526 4.39 3.55 -27.24
N GLY A 527 5.61 3.05 -27.12
CA GLY A 527 6.74 3.47 -27.95
C GLY A 527 6.68 2.85 -29.33
N TYR A 528 6.85 3.65 -30.38
CA TYR A 528 7.01 3.18 -31.75
C TYR A 528 8.46 3.39 -32.19
N PHE A 529 9.00 2.40 -32.91
CA PHE A 529 10.40 2.41 -33.33
C PHE A 529 10.50 2.29 -34.85
N VAL A 530 11.36 3.12 -35.44
CA VAL A 530 11.64 3.12 -36.87
C VAL A 530 13.14 3.17 -37.11
N ASN A 531 13.59 2.63 -38.23
CA ASN A 531 14.99 2.77 -38.63
C ASN A 531 15.30 4.20 -39.13
N GLY A 532 16.58 4.54 -39.22
CA GLY A 532 17.03 5.87 -39.64
C GLY A 532 16.52 6.30 -41.02
N GLU A 533 16.35 5.36 -41.95
CA GLU A 533 15.85 5.65 -43.31
C GLU A 533 14.40 6.15 -43.29
N ARG A 534 13.57 5.58 -42.40
CA ARG A 534 12.16 5.94 -42.27
C ARG A 534 11.91 7.16 -41.41
N LEU A 535 12.91 7.67 -40.70
CA LEU A 535 12.77 8.84 -39.84
C LEU A 535 12.31 10.08 -40.62
N ASN A 536 12.75 10.21 -41.88
CA ASN A 536 12.35 11.30 -42.79
C ASN A 536 10.86 11.29 -43.17
N ALA A 537 10.15 10.18 -42.94
CA ALA A 537 8.71 10.07 -43.19
C ALA A 537 7.86 10.65 -42.05
N TYR A 538 8.48 11.03 -40.92
CA TYR A 538 7.80 11.57 -39.74
C TYR A 538 8.08 13.06 -39.60
N LYS A 539 7.11 13.79 -39.04
CA LYS A 539 7.27 15.21 -38.74
C LYS A 539 8.14 15.38 -37.49
N ALA A 540 8.76 16.55 -37.35
CA ALA A 540 9.58 16.86 -36.17
C ALA A 540 8.82 16.74 -34.83
N GLU A 541 7.50 17.00 -34.86
CA GLU A 541 6.58 16.84 -33.72
C GLU A 541 6.18 15.38 -33.41
N GLU A 542 6.56 14.42 -34.25
CA GLU A 542 6.33 12.98 -34.07
C GLU A 542 7.59 12.25 -33.62
N ILE A 543 8.75 12.92 -33.64
CA ILE A 543 10.04 12.34 -33.32
C ILE A 543 10.37 12.63 -31.86
N VAL A 544 10.62 11.58 -31.08
CA VAL A 544 11.03 11.74 -29.68
C VAL A 544 12.46 12.26 -29.64
N ALA A 545 12.66 13.39 -28.96
CA ALA A 545 13.97 13.98 -28.76
C ALA A 545 14.65 13.43 -27.50
N ASP A 546 15.96 13.20 -27.58
CA ASP A 546 16.79 12.91 -26.42
C ASP A 546 16.88 14.15 -25.51
N PRO A 547 16.55 14.05 -24.21
CA PRO A 547 16.53 15.20 -23.31
C PRO A 547 17.88 15.89 -23.10
N GLY A 548 19.00 15.17 -23.26
CA GLY A 548 20.34 15.70 -23.04
C GLY A 548 20.94 16.36 -24.28
N THR A 549 20.64 15.83 -25.47
CA THR A 549 21.24 16.29 -26.73
C THR A 549 20.28 17.07 -27.62
N GLY A 550 18.96 16.96 -27.41
CA GLY A 550 17.93 17.55 -28.25
C GLY A 550 17.80 16.93 -29.65
N LYS A 551 18.57 15.87 -29.95
CA LYS A 551 18.55 15.14 -31.22
C LYS A 551 17.50 14.03 -31.20
N PRO A 552 17.11 13.46 -32.35
CA PRO A 552 16.27 12.26 -32.38
C PRO A 552 16.85 11.17 -31.49
N LYS A 553 16.03 10.64 -30.59
CA LYS A 553 16.43 9.62 -29.63
C LYS A 553 16.72 8.32 -30.37
N CYS A 554 17.99 7.93 -30.40
CA CYS A 554 18.48 6.74 -31.08
C CYS A 554 18.86 5.65 -30.06
N HIS A 555 18.39 4.44 -30.31
CA HIS A 555 18.77 3.21 -29.64
C HIS A 555 19.68 2.41 -30.58
N PRO A 556 21.00 2.37 -30.33
CA PRO A 556 21.95 1.69 -31.21
C PRO A 556 21.66 0.19 -31.30
N LYS A 557 22.07 -0.42 -32.42
CA LYS A 557 22.01 -1.87 -32.61
C LYS A 557 22.62 -2.63 -31.41
N GLY A 558 21.85 -3.59 -30.91
CA GLY A 558 22.21 -4.45 -29.79
C GLY A 558 21.97 -3.83 -28.40
N SER A 559 21.32 -2.66 -28.33
CA SER A 559 20.78 -2.11 -27.09
C SER A 559 19.53 -2.86 -26.66
N PHE A 560 19.31 -2.94 -25.35
CA PHE A 560 18.09 -3.43 -24.75
C PHE A 560 17.11 -2.29 -24.54
N ILE A 561 15.90 -2.45 -25.07
CA ILE A 561 14.85 -1.44 -25.02
C ILE A 561 13.69 -2.01 -24.21
N TYR A 562 13.19 -1.25 -23.24
CA TYR A 562 12.05 -1.65 -22.42
C TYR A 562 10.88 -0.68 -22.64
N ARG A 563 9.80 -1.13 -23.30
CA ARG A 563 8.61 -0.31 -23.61
C ARG A 563 7.31 -1.07 -23.46
N LEU A 564 6.23 -0.31 -23.36
CA LEU A 564 4.87 -0.80 -23.47
C LEU A 564 4.62 -1.31 -24.90
N ALA A 565 4.31 -2.60 -25.03
CA ALA A 565 4.03 -3.23 -26.32
C ALA A 565 2.56 -3.00 -26.71
N GLY A 566 2.30 -2.13 -27.70
CA GLY A 566 0.94 -1.70 -28.04
C GLY A 566 0.02 -2.79 -28.59
N ARG A 567 0.51 -3.68 -29.47
CA ARG A 567 -0.28 -4.81 -30.00
C ARG A 567 -0.31 -6.01 -29.04
N ASP A 568 0.78 -6.24 -28.31
CA ASP A 568 0.88 -7.44 -27.48
C ASP A 568 0.08 -7.36 -26.19
N ARG A 569 -0.32 -6.16 -25.73
CA ARG A 569 -1.24 -5.97 -24.60
C ARG A 569 -2.62 -6.60 -24.87
N GLN A 570 -3.06 -6.59 -26.13
CA GLN A 570 -4.31 -7.26 -26.55
C GLN A 570 -4.15 -8.78 -26.60
N THR A 571 -2.96 -9.29 -26.93
CA THR A 571 -2.70 -10.74 -27.02
C THR A 571 -2.31 -11.37 -25.68
N SER A 572 -1.69 -10.62 -24.76
CA SER A 572 -1.32 -11.11 -23.41
C SER A 572 -2.45 -11.01 -22.39
N ALA A 573 -3.55 -10.32 -22.75
CA ALA A 573 -4.71 -10.03 -21.88
C ALA A 573 -4.33 -9.49 -20.49
N SER A 574 -3.17 -8.84 -20.36
CA SER A 574 -2.65 -8.34 -19.09
C SER A 574 -3.32 -7.01 -18.73
N TYR A 575 -4.62 -7.06 -18.47
CA TYR A 575 -5.43 -5.91 -18.09
C TYR A 575 -5.51 -5.79 -16.57
N TYR A 576 -5.15 -4.63 -16.08
CA TYR A 576 -5.29 -4.28 -14.68
C TYR A 576 -6.76 -4.08 -14.34
N THR A 577 -7.17 -4.56 -13.16
CA THR A 577 -8.48 -4.26 -12.57
C THR A 577 -8.30 -3.10 -11.59
N PRO A 578 -8.87 -1.91 -11.84
CA PRO A 578 -8.84 -0.79 -10.90
C PRO A 578 -9.25 -1.20 -9.49
N GLU A 579 -8.55 -0.70 -8.47
CA GLU A 579 -8.87 -0.95 -7.05
C GLU A 579 -10.34 -0.65 -6.72
N SER A 580 -10.91 0.41 -7.28
CA SER A 580 -12.33 0.73 -7.11
C SER A 580 -13.25 -0.40 -7.60
N LEU A 581 -12.86 -1.07 -8.69
CA LEU A 581 -13.61 -2.18 -9.27
C LEU A 581 -13.39 -3.48 -8.50
N SER A 582 -12.14 -3.81 -8.12
CA SER A 582 -11.87 -5.00 -7.31
C SER A 582 -12.56 -4.92 -5.95
N ARG A 583 -12.46 -3.77 -5.26
CA ARG A 583 -13.16 -3.48 -4.01
C ARG A 583 -14.67 -3.64 -4.15
N CYS A 584 -15.26 -3.05 -5.18
CA CYS A 584 -16.69 -3.14 -5.43
C CYS A 584 -17.13 -4.61 -5.60
N LEU A 585 -16.48 -5.34 -6.50
CA LEU A 585 -16.85 -6.71 -6.82
C LEU A 585 -16.68 -7.65 -5.62
N VAL A 586 -15.56 -7.55 -4.89
CA VAL A 586 -15.33 -8.34 -3.68
C VAL A 586 -16.36 -8.01 -2.61
N THR A 587 -16.68 -6.73 -2.39
CA THR A 587 -17.69 -6.29 -1.41
C THR A 587 -19.02 -6.98 -1.65
N TYR A 588 -19.53 -6.90 -2.88
CA TYR A 588 -20.83 -7.50 -3.20
C TYR A 588 -20.80 -9.03 -3.22
N SER A 589 -19.68 -9.64 -3.63
CA SER A 589 -19.50 -11.09 -3.61
C SER A 589 -19.46 -11.64 -2.18
N LEU A 590 -18.75 -10.96 -1.28
CA LEU A 590 -18.63 -11.37 0.12
C LEU A 590 -19.88 -11.06 0.93
N LYS A 591 -20.63 -9.99 0.60
CA LYS A 591 -21.84 -9.59 1.35
C LYS A 591 -22.83 -10.73 1.51
N GLU A 592 -23.17 -11.42 0.41
CA GLU A 592 -24.09 -12.56 0.45
C GLU A 592 -23.44 -13.80 1.06
N LEU A 593 -22.15 -14.03 0.79
CA LEU A 593 -21.42 -15.19 1.30
C LEU A 593 -21.26 -15.15 2.83
N LEU A 594 -21.03 -13.97 3.41
CA LEU A 594 -20.76 -13.79 4.84
C LEU A 594 -22.03 -13.75 5.68
N ALA A 595 -23.21 -13.63 5.06
CA ALA A 595 -24.48 -13.62 5.76
C ALA A 595 -24.65 -14.89 6.62
N GLY A 596 -24.83 -14.69 7.93
CA GLY A 596 -25.04 -15.78 8.90
C GLY A 596 -23.78 -16.59 9.27
N LYS A 597 -22.62 -16.34 8.67
CA LYS A 597 -21.38 -17.06 9.01
C LYS A 597 -20.80 -16.63 10.36
N THR A 598 -20.17 -17.58 11.04
CA THR A 598 -19.34 -17.39 12.24
C THR A 598 -17.90 -17.00 11.85
N ALA A 599 -17.14 -16.45 12.79
CA ALA A 599 -15.73 -16.13 12.61
C ALA A 599 -14.91 -17.39 12.24
N ALA A 600 -15.23 -18.54 12.82
CA ALA A 600 -14.56 -19.80 12.50
C ALA A 600 -14.84 -20.26 11.06
N GLU A 601 -16.07 -20.10 10.58
CA GLU A 601 -16.44 -20.44 9.19
C GLU A 601 -15.79 -19.49 8.18
N ILE A 602 -15.58 -18.21 8.53
CA ILE A 602 -14.83 -17.26 7.69
C ILE A 602 -13.41 -17.78 7.45
N LEU A 603 -12.72 -18.21 8.50
CA LEU A 603 -11.36 -18.78 8.40
C LEU A 603 -11.31 -20.11 7.64
N ALA A 604 -12.44 -20.77 7.38
CA ALA A 604 -12.51 -22.00 6.61
C ALA A 604 -12.74 -21.77 5.11
N LEU A 605 -13.08 -20.55 4.68
CA LEU A 605 -13.36 -20.24 3.27
C LEU A 605 -12.13 -20.45 2.40
N LYS A 606 -12.33 -20.93 1.17
CA LYS A 606 -11.29 -21.04 0.14
C LYS A 606 -11.71 -20.19 -1.05
N VAL A 607 -10.86 -19.27 -1.45
CA VAL A 607 -11.09 -18.36 -2.58
C VAL A 607 -10.05 -18.67 -3.65
N CYS A 608 -10.50 -18.86 -4.88
CA CYS A 608 -9.64 -19.15 -6.01
C CYS A 608 -9.83 -18.09 -7.10
N GLU A 609 -8.71 -17.52 -7.57
CA GLU A 609 -8.67 -16.62 -8.72
C GLU A 609 -7.93 -17.29 -9.89
N PRO A 610 -8.64 -17.82 -10.91
CA PRO A 610 -8.05 -18.66 -11.96
C PRO A 610 -7.28 -17.88 -13.05
N ALA A 611 -7.25 -16.55 -12.95
CA ALA A 611 -6.49 -15.65 -13.81
C ALA A 611 -6.05 -14.45 -12.96
N MET A 612 -5.23 -14.72 -11.96
CA MET A 612 -5.03 -13.80 -10.84
C MET A 612 -4.24 -12.53 -11.16
N GLY A 613 -3.46 -12.53 -12.24
CA GLY A 613 -2.51 -11.47 -12.50
C GLY A 613 -1.60 -11.25 -11.29
N SER A 614 -1.57 -10.00 -10.81
CA SER A 614 -0.85 -9.52 -9.63
C SER A 614 -1.59 -9.74 -8.30
N ALA A 615 -2.67 -10.54 -8.28
CA ALA A 615 -3.51 -10.83 -7.13
C ALA A 615 -4.27 -9.61 -6.55
N ALA A 616 -4.75 -8.71 -7.41
CA ALA A 616 -5.56 -7.56 -6.99
C ALA A 616 -6.85 -7.99 -6.25
N PHE A 617 -7.57 -9.01 -6.75
CA PHE A 617 -8.76 -9.52 -6.08
C PHE A 617 -8.41 -10.34 -4.83
N LEU A 618 -7.38 -11.20 -4.87
CA LEU A 618 -6.98 -11.94 -3.67
C LEU A 618 -6.57 -11.01 -2.51
N ASN A 619 -5.84 -9.93 -2.79
CA ASN A 619 -5.50 -8.93 -1.78
C ASN A 619 -6.73 -8.30 -1.15
N GLU A 620 -7.70 -7.92 -1.98
CA GLU A 620 -8.92 -7.29 -1.50
C GLU A 620 -9.83 -8.26 -0.74
N VAL A 621 -9.87 -9.52 -1.18
CA VAL A 621 -10.51 -10.61 -0.43
C VAL A 621 -9.85 -10.78 0.94
N VAL A 622 -8.51 -10.81 1.02
CA VAL A 622 -7.79 -10.90 2.30
C VAL A 622 -8.12 -9.72 3.20
N ASN A 623 -8.18 -8.49 2.66
CA ASN A 623 -8.55 -7.29 3.40
C ASN A 623 -9.93 -7.42 4.03
N GLN A 624 -10.95 -7.67 3.21
CA GLN A 624 -12.34 -7.68 3.65
C GLN A 624 -12.67 -8.90 4.52
N LEU A 625 -12.09 -10.07 4.23
CA LEU A 625 -12.26 -11.24 5.09
C LEU A 625 -11.60 -11.06 6.46
N ALA A 626 -10.45 -10.36 6.53
CA ALA A 626 -9.80 -10.09 7.80
C ALA A 626 -10.63 -9.14 8.67
N GLU A 627 -11.14 -8.04 8.08
CA GLU A 627 -12.05 -7.11 8.75
C GLU A 627 -13.33 -7.81 9.21
N ALA A 628 -13.96 -8.59 8.33
CA ALA A 628 -15.17 -9.35 8.65
C ALA A 628 -14.92 -10.37 9.77
N TYR A 629 -13.80 -11.10 9.73
CA TYR A 629 -13.41 -12.03 10.79
C TYR A 629 -13.27 -11.32 12.14
N LEU A 630 -12.52 -10.21 12.20
CA LEU A 630 -12.31 -9.48 13.45
C LEU A 630 -13.61 -8.90 13.99
N ALA A 631 -14.44 -8.30 13.13
CA ALA A 631 -15.75 -7.80 13.53
C ALA A 631 -16.63 -8.92 14.10
N ARG A 632 -16.69 -10.07 13.43
CA ARG A 632 -17.49 -11.22 13.87
C ARG A 632 -16.96 -11.83 15.16
N ARG A 633 -15.63 -11.93 15.31
CA ARG A 633 -15.00 -12.52 16.48
C ARG A 633 -15.20 -11.68 17.74
N GLN A 634 -15.13 -10.35 17.60
CA GLN A 634 -15.44 -9.43 18.69
C GLN A 634 -16.92 -9.54 19.11
N GLN A 635 -17.85 -9.66 18.15
CA GLN A 635 -19.27 -9.89 18.43
C GLN A 635 -19.53 -11.23 19.15
N GLU A 636 -18.93 -12.32 18.67
CA GLU A 636 -19.11 -13.66 19.25
C GLU A 636 -18.56 -13.78 20.67
N THR A 637 -17.44 -13.10 20.95
CA THR A 637 -16.75 -13.18 22.25
C THR A 637 -17.20 -12.09 23.21
N GLY A 638 -17.89 -11.06 22.73
CA GLY A 638 -18.22 -9.85 23.50
C GLY A 638 -16.99 -9.06 23.95
N LYS A 639 -15.82 -9.29 23.33
CA LYS A 639 -14.56 -8.62 23.68
C LYS A 639 -14.09 -7.77 22.52
N ALA A 640 -14.01 -6.46 22.73
CA ALA A 640 -13.40 -5.53 21.79
C ALA A 640 -11.87 -5.65 21.82
N ILE A 641 -11.24 -5.50 20.66
CA ILE A 641 -9.79 -5.37 20.53
C ILE A 641 -9.46 -3.91 20.81
N ALA A 642 -8.54 -3.67 21.74
CA ALA A 642 -8.11 -2.30 22.05
C ALA A 642 -7.59 -1.61 20.78
N HIS A 643 -7.97 -0.35 20.58
CA HIS A 643 -7.62 0.43 19.40
C HIS A 643 -6.12 0.38 19.00
N GLY A 644 -5.22 0.49 19.98
CA GLY A 644 -3.77 0.43 19.75
C GLY A 644 -3.23 -0.95 19.32
N GLN A 645 -4.04 -2.01 19.45
CA GLN A 645 -3.70 -3.38 19.06
C GLN A 645 -4.38 -3.80 17.76
N PHE A 646 -5.43 -3.09 17.33
CA PHE A 646 -6.26 -3.48 16.19
C PHE A 646 -5.46 -3.68 14.90
N ALA A 647 -4.57 -2.74 14.53
CA ALA A 647 -3.74 -2.90 13.32
C ALA A 647 -2.86 -4.15 13.37
N GLY A 648 -2.27 -4.45 14.53
CA GLY A 648 -1.45 -5.65 14.71
C GLY A 648 -2.26 -6.93 14.52
N GLU A 649 -3.44 -7.01 15.15
CA GLU A 649 -4.34 -8.15 15.00
C GLU A 649 -4.88 -8.29 13.58
N LEU A 650 -5.22 -7.18 12.91
CA LEU A 650 -5.65 -7.17 11.52
C LEU A 650 -4.59 -7.78 10.61
N GLN A 651 -3.33 -7.37 10.75
CA GLN A 651 -2.24 -7.91 9.94
C GLN A 651 -1.99 -9.41 10.20
N LYS A 652 -2.10 -9.87 11.45
CA LYS A 652 -2.01 -11.31 11.77
C LYS A 652 -3.11 -12.12 11.08
N VAL A 653 -4.35 -11.62 11.09
CA VAL A 653 -5.47 -12.28 10.41
C VAL A 653 -5.27 -12.26 8.90
N LYS A 654 -4.84 -11.13 8.33
CA LYS A 654 -4.48 -11.05 6.91
C LYS A 654 -3.43 -12.09 6.54
N MET A 655 -2.37 -12.23 7.33
CA MET A 655 -1.33 -13.24 7.09
C MET A 655 -1.89 -14.65 7.11
N ARG A 656 -2.72 -14.97 8.10
CA ARG A 656 -3.35 -16.29 8.18
C ARG A 656 -4.21 -16.57 6.94
N LEU A 657 -5.01 -15.60 6.49
CA LEU A 657 -5.86 -15.73 5.31
C LEU A 657 -5.04 -15.81 4.02
N ALA A 658 -3.98 -15.02 3.90
CA ALA A 658 -3.04 -15.06 2.79
C ALA A 658 -2.38 -16.44 2.65
N ASP A 659 -1.92 -17.01 3.75
CA ASP A 659 -1.23 -18.31 3.78
C ASP A 659 -2.19 -19.50 3.56
N GLN A 660 -3.46 -19.39 3.97
CA GLN A 660 -4.33 -20.57 4.03
C GLN A 660 -5.55 -20.51 3.13
N ASN A 661 -6.07 -19.33 2.78
CA ASN A 661 -7.43 -19.19 2.25
C ASN A 661 -7.49 -18.76 0.79
N VAL A 662 -6.45 -18.09 0.28
CA VAL A 662 -6.41 -17.61 -1.10
C VAL A 662 -5.57 -18.51 -1.99
N HIS A 663 -6.06 -18.76 -3.20
CA HIS A 663 -5.43 -19.58 -4.22
C HIS A 663 -5.54 -18.86 -5.56
N GLY A 664 -4.55 -19.01 -6.42
CA GLY A 664 -4.55 -18.34 -7.71
C GLY A 664 -3.73 -19.07 -8.75
N VAL A 665 -4.13 -18.90 -10.01
CA VAL A 665 -3.39 -19.41 -11.17
C VAL A 665 -3.21 -18.27 -12.15
N ASP A 666 -2.01 -18.15 -12.71
CA ASP A 666 -1.76 -17.24 -13.84
C ASP A 666 -0.82 -17.90 -14.86
N LEU A 667 -1.04 -17.59 -16.15
CA LEU A 667 -0.20 -18.10 -17.23
C LEU A 667 1.17 -17.42 -17.25
N ASN A 668 1.24 -16.15 -16.82
CA ASN A 668 2.45 -15.36 -16.82
C ASN A 668 3.24 -15.62 -15.52
N PRO A 669 4.44 -16.24 -15.58
CA PRO A 669 5.24 -16.50 -14.39
C PRO A 669 5.63 -15.22 -13.62
N VAL A 670 5.73 -14.08 -14.30
CA VAL A 670 6.03 -12.79 -13.67
C VAL A 670 4.86 -12.32 -12.81
N ALA A 671 3.63 -12.53 -13.29
CA ALA A 671 2.42 -12.15 -12.56
C ALA A 671 2.29 -12.97 -11.27
N VAL A 672 2.62 -14.26 -11.32
CA VAL A 672 2.65 -15.13 -10.13
C VAL A 672 3.63 -14.62 -9.08
N GLU A 673 4.87 -14.30 -9.45
CA GLU A 673 5.85 -13.76 -8.51
C GLU A 673 5.41 -12.41 -7.92
N LEU A 674 4.75 -11.59 -8.72
CA LEU A 674 4.17 -10.33 -8.25
C LEU A 674 3.01 -10.53 -7.28
N ALA A 675 2.16 -11.51 -7.55
CA ALA A 675 1.08 -11.90 -6.66
C ALA A 675 1.63 -12.34 -5.29
N GLU A 676 2.67 -13.18 -5.27
CA GLU A 676 3.34 -13.62 -4.03
C GLU A 676 3.84 -12.43 -3.21
N VAL A 677 4.58 -11.51 -3.85
CA VAL A 677 5.14 -10.33 -3.17
C VAL A 677 4.03 -9.39 -2.71
N SER A 678 3.01 -9.16 -3.53
CA SER A 678 1.89 -8.26 -3.23
C SER A 678 1.06 -8.75 -2.05
N VAL A 679 0.67 -10.04 -2.06
CA VAL A 679 -0.07 -10.67 -0.96
C VAL A 679 0.74 -10.68 0.34
N TRP A 680 2.05 -10.92 0.24
CA TRP A 680 2.93 -10.87 1.40
C TRP A 680 3.04 -9.46 1.99
N LEU A 681 3.30 -8.45 1.17
CA LEU A 681 3.35 -7.05 1.62
C LEU A 681 2.02 -6.62 2.26
N ASN A 682 0.89 -7.10 1.74
CA ASN A 682 -0.44 -6.78 2.28
C ASN A 682 -0.69 -7.33 3.69
N SER A 683 0.04 -8.37 4.06
CA SER A 683 -0.17 -9.13 5.29
C SER A 683 0.99 -9.05 6.29
N ILE A 684 2.08 -8.36 5.92
CA ILE A 684 3.31 -8.32 6.70
C ILE A 684 3.07 -7.69 8.08
N PHE A 685 3.57 -8.36 9.12
CA PHE A 685 3.43 -7.91 10.51
C PHE A 685 4.73 -8.14 11.30
N ALA A 686 4.87 -7.40 12.39
CA ALA A 686 6.06 -7.49 13.24
C ALA A 686 6.24 -8.90 13.83
N PRO A 687 7.41 -9.54 13.69
CA PRO A 687 7.71 -10.84 14.26
C PRO A 687 7.41 -10.93 15.76
N GLU A 688 6.57 -11.88 16.16
CA GLU A 688 6.37 -12.20 17.58
C GLU A 688 7.50 -13.11 18.08
N GLN A 689 8.06 -12.80 19.26
CA GLN A 689 9.17 -13.56 19.85
C GLN A 689 10.38 -13.70 18.89
N GLY A 690 10.51 -12.74 17.97
CA GLY A 690 11.55 -12.74 16.95
C GLY A 690 11.45 -13.89 15.94
N ARG A 691 10.25 -14.40 15.66
CA ARG A 691 9.98 -15.34 14.56
C ARG A 691 9.29 -14.60 13.42
N ALA A 692 10.03 -14.27 12.36
CA ALA A 692 9.41 -13.69 11.17
C ALA A 692 8.64 -14.79 10.44
N PHE A 693 7.34 -14.60 10.27
CA PHE A 693 6.54 -15.50 9.45
C PHE A 693 6.64 -15.04 7.99
N ILE A 694 7.00 -15.99 7.13
CA ILE A 694 7.06 -15.79 5.67
C ILE A 694 6.10 -16.82 5.07
N PRO A 695 5.00 -16.38 4.44
CA PRO A 695 4.05 -17.29 3.82
C PRO A 695 4.72 -18.06 2.68
N TRP A 696 4.37 -19.33 2.54
CA TRP A 696 4.89 -20.18 1.46
C TRP A 696 3.80 -20.39 0.40
N PHE A 697 3.89 -19.63 -0.69
CA PHE A 697 2.83 -19.58 -1.71
C PHE A 697 2.83 -20.71 -2.73
N ASN A 698 3.82 -21.60 -2.76
CA ASN A 698 3.94 -22.59 -3.85
C ASN A 698 2.79 -23.61 -3.91
N GLN A 699 1.92 -23.67 -2.90
CA GLN A 699 0.72 -24.51 -2.90
C GLN A 699 -0.57 -23.72 -3.14
N GLN A 700 -0.48 -22.39 -3.18
CA GLN A 700 -1.61 -21.47 -3.30
C GLN A 700 -1.60 -20.77 -4.66
N LEU A 701 -0.46 -20.19 -5.03
CA LEU A 701 -0.28 -19.39 -6.24
C LEU A 701 0.59 -20.17 -7.23
N LEU A 702 0.04 -20.48 -8.41
CA LEU A 702 0.68 -21.36 -9.38
C LEU A 702 0.78 -20.73 -10.76
N CYS A 703 1.94 -20.91 -11.38
CA CYS A 703 2.10 -20.63 -12.81
C CYS A 703 1.49 -21.79 -13.61
N GLY A 704 0.50 -21.50 -14.43
CA GLY A 704 -0.17 -22.51 -15.24
C GLY A 704 -1.33 -21.97 -16.06
N ASN A 705 -1.82 -22.80 -16.96
CA ASN A 705 -3.01 -22.50 -17.74
C ASN A 705 -4.24 -23.10 -17.05
N SER A 706 -5.07 -22.24 -16.46
CA SER A 706 -6.30 -22.64 -15.76
C SER A 706 -7.35 -23.31 -16.67
N LEU A 707 -7.20 -23.21 -17.99
CA LEU A 707 -8.10 -23.81 -18.99
C LEU A 707 -7.70 -25.24 -19.41
N ILE A 708 -6.51 -25.75 -19.03
CA ILE A 708 -6.07 -27.12 -19.40
C ILE A 708 -7.04 -28.21 -18.89
N GLY A 709 -7.95 -27.87 -17.98
CA GLY A 709 -9.11 -28.72 -17.71
C GLY A 709 -8.77 -29.97 -16.90
N ALA A 710 -7.72 -29.93 -16.07
CA ALA A 710 -7.31 -31.00 -15.15
C ALA A 710 -8.30 -31.20 -13.97
N ARG A 711 -9.57 -31.38 -14.31
CA ARG A 711 -10.68 -31.62 -13.38
C ARG A 711 -10.45 -32.92 -12.60
N ARG A 712 -11.00 -33.02 -11.39
CA ARG A 712 -11.06 -34.27 -10.62
C ARG A 712 -12.09 -35.23 -11.23
N GLN A 713 -11.79 -35.72 -12.42
CA GLN A 713 -12.58 -36.71 -13.11
C GLN A 713 -11.69 -37.88 -13.49
N ILE A 714 -12.22 -39.09 -13.45
CA ILE A 714 -11.47 -40.32 -13.63
C ILE A 714 -12.13 -41.21 -14.67
N TYR A 715 -11.30 -42.00 -15.35
CA TYR A 715 -11.73 -43.21 -16.03
C TYR A 715 -11.30 -44.42 -15.22
N ARG A 716 -11.98 -45.53 -15.42
CA ARG A 716 -11.66 -46.82 -14.80
C ARG A 716 -10.65 -47.58 -15.66
N VAL A 717 -9.75 -48.32 -15.02
CA VAL A 717 -8.74 -49.13 -15.70
C VAL A 717 -9.36 -50.14 -16.67
N ASP A 718 -10.56 -50.65 -16.40
CA ASP A 718 -11.27 -51.59 -17.28
C ASP A 718 -11.80 -50.94 -18.57
N GLN A 719 -11.77 -49.61 -18.67
CA GLN A 719 -12.06 -48.83 -19.88
C GLN A 719 -10.84 -48.67 -20.78
N LEU A 720 -9.65 -49.08 -20.31
CA LEU A 720 -8.41 -49.03 -21.08
C LEU A 720 -8.18 -50.30 -21.92
N PRO A 721 -7.52 -50.16 -23.08
CA PRO A 721 -7.18 -51.30 -23.93
C PRO A 721 -6.08 -52.12 -23.27
N THR A 722 -6.35 -53.40 -23.01
CA THR A 722 -5.38 -54.32 -22.39
C THR A 722 -4.40 -54.87 -23.43
N GLY A 723 -3.41 -54.06 -23.81
CA GLY A 723 -2.23 -54.46 -24.60
C GLY A 723 -2.44 -54.63 -26.11
N ALA A 724 -1.33 -54.54 -26.87
CA ALA A 724 -1.27 -54.47 -28.34
C ALA A 724 -1.91 -55.66 -29.11
N LYS A 725 -2.29 -56.76 -28.43
CA LYS A 725 -2.84 -57.98 -29.04
C LYS A 725 -4.27 -58.31 -28.64
N ARG A 726 -4.93 -57.53 -27.77
CA ARG A 726 -6.35 -57.71 -27.46
C ARG A 726 -7.16 -56.58 -28.05
N LYS A 727 -8.06 -56.91 -28.98
CA LYS A 727 -9.12 -55.99 -29.42
C LYS A 727 -9.88 -55.56 -28.17
N ALA A 728 -9.86 -54.26 -27.85
CA ALA A 728 -10.69 -53.69 -26.81
C ALA A 728 -12.14 -54.17 -27.00
N ARG A 729 -12.84 -54.52 -25.91
CA ARG A 729 -14.26 -54.87 -26.02
C ARG A 729 -14.99 -53.68 -26.68
N PRO A 730 -15.62 -53.86 -27.86
CA PRO A 730 -16.30 -52.77 -28.54
C PRO A 730 -17.34 -52.15 -27.61
N GLY A 731 -17.17 -50.86 -27.28
CA GLY A 731 -18.13 -50.12 -26.45
C GLY A 731 -17.69 -49.79 -25.02
N ARG A 732 -16.48 -50.15 -24.57
CA ARG A 732 -15.95 -49.78 -23.23
C ARG A 732 -14.75 -48.83 -23.22
N LEU A 733 -14.32 -48.33 -24.38
CA LEU A 733 -13.16 -47.43 -24.46
C LEU A 733 -13.42 -46.11 -23.74
N TRP A 734 -12.43 -45.60 -23.00
CA TRP A 734 -12.52 -44.37 -22.21
C TRP A 734 -13.06 -43.18 -23.01
N HIS A 735 -12.53 -42.92 -24.21
CA HIS A 735 -12.94 -41.79 -25.08
C HIS A 735 -14.36 -41.90 -25.67
N LYS A 736 -15.08 -43.00 -25.42
CA LYS A 736 -16.48 -43.17 -25.85
C LYS A 736 -17.49 -42.83 -24.76
N HIS A 737 -17.02 -42.54 -23.54
CA HIS A 737 -17.85 -42.24 -22.37
C HIS A 737 -17.32 -40.98 -21.68
N GLY A 738 -18.20 -40.25 -20.98
CA GLY A 738 -17.74 -39.15 -20.12
C GLY A 738 -16.98 -39.69 -18.89
N PRO A 739 -15.98 -38.97 -18.37
CA PRO A 739 -15.27 -39.37 -17.17
C PRO A 739 -16.16 -39.23 -15.92
N GLU A 740 -15.93 -40.06 -14.92
CA GLU A 740 -16.62 -40.05 -13.63
C GLU A 740 -16.07 -38.91 -12.75
N GLU A 741 -16.94 -38.13 -12.11
CA GLU A 741 -16.50 -37.09 -11.17
C GLU A 741 -16.03 -37.71 -9.85
N LEU A 742 -14.81 -37.36 -9.42
CA LEU A 742 -14.23 -37.76 -8.16
C LEU A 742 -14.40 -36.62 -7.14
N ALA A 743 -15.14 -36.88 -6.07
CA ALA A 743 -15.33 -35.92 -4.99
C ALA A 743 -13.99 -35.34 -4.47
N TRP A 744 -14.00 -34.07 -4.08
CA TRP A 744 -12.80 -33.32 -3.67
C TRP A 744 -12.07 -33.94 -2.46
N ASN A 745 -12.81 -34.57 -1.56
CA ASN A 745 -12.31 -35.22 -0.35
C ASN A 745 -12.08 -36.74 -0.51
N ALA A 746 -12.32 -37.32 -1.70
CA ALA A 746 -12.11 -38.73 -1.96
C ALA A 746 -10.69 -39.02 -2.46
N ALA A 747 -10.05 -40.08 -1.97
CA ALA A 747 -8.81 -40.57 -2.54
C ALA A 747 -9.05 -41.15 -3.95
N LEU A 748 -8.03 -41.13 -4.82
CA LEU A 748 -8.10 -41.79 -6.12
C LEU A 748 -8.30 -43.30 -5.90
N PRO A 749 -9.35 -43.93 -6.46
CA PRO A 749 -9.54 -45.37 -6.37
C PRO A 749 -8.37 -46.13 -7.02
N ASN A 750 -8.06 -47.34 -6.54
CA ASN A 750 -6.97 -48.16 -7.10
C ASN A 750 -7.16 -48.52 -8.58
N ASP A 751 -8.40 -48.48 -9.07
CA ASP A 751 -8.78 -48.73 -10.46
C ASP A 751 -9.13 -47.43 -11.21
N GLY A 752 -8.85 -46.26 -10.64
CA GLY A 752 -9.11 -44.95 -11.21
C GLY A 752 -7.88 -44.32 -11.83
N ILE A 753 -8.04 -43.70 -12.98
CA ILE A 753 -7.01 -42.93 -13.69
C ILE A 753 -7.60 -41.56 -14.01
N PHE A 754 -6.90 -40.48 -13.66
CA PHE A 754 -7.37 -39.13 -13.99
C PHE A 754 -7.55 -38.95 -15.50
N HIS A 755 -8.64 -38.28 -15.88
CA HIS A 755 -9.04 -38.13 -17.28
C HIS A 755 -7.97 -37.43 -18.12
N PHE A 756 -7.27 -36.45 -17.55
CA PHE A 756 -6.20 -35.69 -18.21
C PHE A 756 -4.90 -36.47 -18.39
N LEU A 757 -4.78 -37.69 -17.85
CA LEU A 757 -3.65 -38.60 -18.12
C LEU A 757 -3.89 -39.49 -19.34
N LEU A 758 -5.10 -39.45 -19.91
CA LEU A 758 -5.47 -40.26 -21.06
C LEU A 758 -5.66 -39.36 -22.27
N PRO A 759 -5.08 -39.70 -23.43
CA PRO A 759 -5.23 -38.90 -24.62
C PRO A 759 -6.69 -38.93 -25.09
N ASP A 760 -7.18 -37.78 -25.55
CA ASP A 760 -8.42 -37.69 -26.31
C ASP A 760 -8.12 -37.91 -27.81
N PRO A 761 -8.97 -38.60 -28.58
CA PRO A 761 -8.79 -38.76 -30.02
C PRO A 761 -8.59 -37.43 -30.78
N GLY A 762 -9.10 -36.32 -30.25
CA GLY A 762 -8.91 -34.98 -30.82
C GLY A 762 -7.62 -34.25 -30.41
N MET A 763 -6.84 -34.77 -29.44
CA MET A 763 -5.63 -34.08 -28.94
C MET A 763 -4.44 -34.12 -29.91
N ALA A 764 -4.46 -35.01 -30.90
CA ALA A 764 -3.43 -35.08 -31.93
C ALA A 764 -4.09 -35.15 -33.32
N ALA A 765 -3.91 -34.10 -34.11
CA ALA A 765 -4.26 -34.13 -35.52
C ALA A 765 -3.18 -34.93 -36.27
N TYR A 766 -3.30 -36.26 -36.30
CA TYR A 766 -2.36 -37.15 -37.01
C TYR A 766 -2.31 -36.88 -38.54
N THR A 767 -3.21 -36.04 -39.05
CA THR A 767 -3.20 -35.53 -40.43
C THR A 767 -2.39 -34.23 -40.60
N ASP A 768 -1.94 -33.60 -39.51
CA ASP A 768 -1.13 -32.39 -39.53
C ASP A 768 0.24 -32.64 -40.19
N LYS A 769 0.67 -31.69 -41.00
CA LYS A 769 1.87 -31.83 -41.83
C LYS A 769 3.16 -31.87 -40.99
N VAL A 770 3.19 -31.16 -39.87
CA VAL A 770 4.34 -31.13 -38.95
C VAL A 770 4.43 -32.45 -38.19
N VAL A 771 3.30 -32.97 -37.71
CA VAL A 771 3.25 -34.26 -37.01
C VAL A 771 3.71 -35.41 -37.92
N ARG A 772 3.26 -35.43 -39.18
CA ARG A 772 3.72 -36.41 -40.20
C ARG A 772 5.20 -36.30 -40.55
N GLN A 773 5.80 -35.11 -40.42
CA GLN A 773 7.24 -34.94 -40.62
C GLN A 773 8.07 -35.46 -39.45
N LEU A 774 7.54 -35.39 -38.23
CA LEU A 774 8.25 -35.81 -37.03
C LEU A 774 8.22 -37.34 -36.83
N GLU A 775 7.08 -37.99 -37.08
CA GLU A 775 6.88 -39.43 -36.84
C GLU A 775 6.20 -40.12 -38.03
N PRO A 776 6.89 -40.24 -39.18
CA PRO A 776 6.29 -40.77 -40.41
C PRO A 776 5.90 -42.25 -40.29
N ASP A 777 6.68 -43.08 -39.60
CA ASP A 777 6.50 -44.54 -39.53
C ASP A 777 5.35 -44.96 -38.58
N ALA A 778 4.86 -44.05 -37.73
CA ALA A 778 3.82 -44.33 -36.73
C ALA A 778 2.40 -43.96 -37.18
N ILE A 779 2.26 -43.30 -38.34
CA ILE A 779 1.01 -42.68 -38.81
C ILE A 779 0.39 -43.43 -40.01
N ASP A 780 1.06 -44.47 -40.54
CA ASP A 780 0.60 -45.32 -41.65
C ASP A 780 -0.36 -46.46 -41.24
#